data_AF-A0A3C1SID0-F1
#
_entry.id   AF-A0A3C1SID0-F1
#
_cell.length_a   1.000
_cell.length_b   1.000
_cell.length_c   1.000
_cell.angle_alpha   90.00
_cell.angle_beta   90.00
_cell.angle_gamma   90.00
#
_symmetry.space_group_name_H-M   'P 1'
#
loop_
_entity.id
_entity.type
_entity.pdbx_description
1 polymer ?
#
loop_
_entity_poly.entity_id
_entity_poly.type
_entity_poly.pdbx_seq_one_letter_code
_entity_poly.pdbx_strand_id
1 'polypeptide(L)'
;VKEECPIIIKNGMWEGTVKTEGSDLTQPIKFYFADDVISSLFAQLEASCTGAAIMTGTAMITVTDNKFTYTEQDTEISGTFKTAEEAEGKWFARIGDKTVSGTWTAKFKAEAATPETDGDKDGFTVSQGDCDDTKAEIKPGAAEECGSSVDKNCDGFKTTCVPDADKDKVKSGVFLFGLAKGIEYATATQAGLTDEKGKFKYLADEEITFFIGKITLGKLKAKAAITPLDLLGETDPKAAKVINLCRFLLTLDTDNDAKNGIVIPEKLRLRSYAKDVIVDFASDKFECDVRELIAILTPLRDAGLGMLALTARVDDLLKAALDEAAKYEDKDGDGYSIIDGDCDDTNKDIYPGKGDCPAKDDPTADKDKDGVTVKDGDCDDNNPAIHKGATDICGNGIDEDCDGTDLICTVPDTITSGDWSGETDQKQPISFTVKDNQVTALTIKMDYVGEFSDKCVKSNLLMTGDAVIEIKDGKFVFSKSNVEIIGTFTSAAEANGTWFYQNDVCEGKGKGTWTAKTTADASDADGDGFTKEQGDCDDTNPDVYPGASEIAGDGIDQDCDGSDLVKDDPDDVNKGTWSLLIGAENLDKAKYKAAFITVRAVAVHGEKWHGWKIIAEPKKTLKLFDIESKEAQLLLEDLKSGLDGKYDEIRLILSEKPADGEEYANYVVDADGKKHQLKVDSHHHSGIKIKYKFTIVKGKTTNMKIVVDAAKSIKEQHNYWKLEPVFKVVSSELIDTPAGTTTP
;
A
#
# COMPACT_ATOMS: atom_id res chain seq x y z
N VAL A 1 -39.22 -10.56 -7.35
CA VAL A 1 -38.78 -9.58 -6.33
C VAL A 1 -38.37 -8.33 -7.10
N LYS A 2 -38.81 -7.13 -6.71
CA LYS A 2 -38.36 -5.89 -7.36
C LYS A 2 -36.90 -5.70 -6.96
N GLU A 3 -35.96 -5.98 -7.84
CA GLU A 3 -34.62 -5.41 -7.74
C GLU A 3 -34.79 -3.91 -8.00
N GLU A 4 -34.51 -3.08 -6.99
CA GLU A 4 -34.43 -1.64 -7.17
C GLU A 4 -33.21 -1.37 -8.03
N CYS A 5 -33.38 -0.66 -9.16
CA CYS A 5 -32.23 -0.30 -10.01
C CYS A 5 -31.18 0.45 -9.18
N PRO A 6 -29.87 0.21 -9.41
CA PRO A 6 -28.81 0.97 -8.75
C PRO A 6 -28.99 2.47 -8.99
N ILE A 7 -28.78 3.26 -7.94
CA ILE A 7 -28.85 4.72 -7.99
C ILE A 7 -27.61 5.18 -8.75
N ILE A 8 -27.80 5.94 -9.82
CA ILE A 8 -26.70 6.63 -10.50
C ILE A 8 -26.24 7.76 -9.57
N ILE A 9 -25.07 7.62 -8.97
CA ILE A 9 -24.50 8.57 -8.00
C ILE A 9 -23.86 9.72 -8.79
N LYS A 10 -24.02 10.96 -8.31
CA LYS A 10 -23.38 12.11 -8.95
C LYS A 10 -21.89 12.20 -8.60
N ASN A 11 -21.06 12.30 -9.63
CA ASN A 11 -19.64 12.66 -9.53
C ASN A 11 -19.50 14.09 -9.00
N GLY A 12 -18.58 14.29 -8.07
CA GLY A 12 -18.27 15.59 -7.48
C GLY A 12 -18.28 15.59 -5.95
N MET A 13 -18.32 16.80 -5.37
CA MET A 13 -18.23 17.00 -3.92
C MET A 13 -19.57 16.72 -3.23
N TRP A 14 -19.52 16.03 -2.10
CA TRP A 14 -20.62 15.84 -1.19
C TRP A 14 -20.27 16.48 0.14
N GLU A 15 -21.20 17.24 0.73
CA GLU A 15 -20.99 17.92 2.00
C GLU A 15 -22.14 17.63 2.97
N GLY A 16 -21.85 17.55 4.25
CA GLY A 16 -22.87 17.52 5.28
C GLY A 16 -22.30 17.53 6.68
N THR A 17 -22.91 16.77 7.58
CA THR A 17 -22.55 16.80 9.00
C THR A 17 -22.43 15.41 9.61
N VAL A 18 -21.38 15.21 10.40
CA VAL A 18 -21.24 14.14 11.37
C VAL A 18 -21.78 14.59 12.72
N LYS A 19 -22.47 13.68 13.41
CA LYS A 19 -22.95 13.83 14.78
C LYS A 19 -22.42 12.69 15.63
N THR A 20 -21.94 13.00 16.83
CA THR A 20 -21.52 11.99 17.81
C THR A 20 -22.69 11.57 18.68
N GLU A 21 -22.83 10.27 18.93
CA GLU A 21 -23.85 9.73 19.82
C GLU A 21 -23.66 10.27 21.24
N GLY A 22 -24.73 10.78 21.85
CA GLY A 22 -24.68 11.42 23.18
C GLY A 22 -24.07 12.83 23.22
N SER A 23 -23.78 13.44 22.07
CA SER A 23 -23.30 14.82 21.95
C SER A 23 -24.20 15.66 21.04
N ASP A 24 -24.30 16.95 21.35
CA ASP A 24 -24.94 17.95 20.47
C ASP A 24 -23.94 18.56 19.48
N LEU A 25 -22.66 18.17 19.55
CA LEU A 25 -21.63 18.62 18.60
C LEU A 25 -21.87 17.97 17.23
N THR A 26 -21.99 18.83 16.22
CA THR A 26 -22.03 18.46 14.80
C THR A 26 -20.80 19.03 14.10
N GLN A 27 -20.17 18.23 13.25
CA GLN A 27 -18.94 18.60 12.55
C GLN A 27 -19.07 18.32 11.05
N PRO A 28 -18.36 19.03 10.17
CA PRO A 28 -18.51 18.84 8.73
C PRO A 28 -17.96 17.47 8.26
N ILE A 29 -18.69 16.82 7.35
CA ILE A 29 -18.18 15.70 6.53
C ILE A 29 -18.13 16.18 5.08
N LYS A 30 -17.07 15.81 4.36
CA LYS A 30 -16.96 15.99 2.92
C LYS A 30 -16.52 14.67 2.26
N PHE A 31 -17.02 14.33 1.09
CA PHE A 31 -16.43 13.27 0.28
C PHE A 31 -16.56 13.57 -1.19
N TYR A 32 -15.58 13.17 -1.98
CA TYR A 32 -15.59 13.36 -3.43
C TYR A 32 -15.85 12.02 -4.12
N PHE A 33 -16.74 12.05 -5.10
CA PHE A 33 -17.19 10.89 -5.87
C PHE A 33 -16.71 11.01 -7.32
N ALA A 34 -16.13 9.96 -7.89
CA ALA A 34 -15.77 9.90 -9.31
C ALA A 34 -15.94 8.47 -9.86
N ASP A 35 -16.68 8.35 -10.96
CA ASP A 35 -16.84 7.13 -11.77
C ASP A 35 -17.21 5.88 -10.95
N ASP A 36 -18.29 6.00 -10.17
CA ASP A 36 -18.85 4.95 -9.30
C ASP A 36 -17.94 4.48 -8.15
N VAL A 37 -16.85 5.21 -7.88
CA VAL A 37 -15.94 5.01 -6.74
C VAL A 37 -15.96 6.25 -5.84
N ILE A 38 -16.05 6.06 -4.52
CA ILE A 38 -15.68 7.14 -3.59
C ILE A 38 -14.18 7.28 -3.71
N SER A 39 -13.70 8.37 -4.30
CA SER A 39 -12.27 8.58 -4.52
C SER A 39 -11.64 9.30 -3.32
N SER A 40 -12.42 10.02 -2.52
CA SER A 40 -11.95 10.53 -1.22
C SER A 40 -13.06 10.68 -0.19
N LEU A 41 -12.81 10.29 1.07
CA LEU A 41 -13.75 10.39 2.17
C LEU A 41 -13.15 11.13 3.36
N PHE A 42 -13.74 12.28 3.72
CA PHE A 42 -13.28 13.16 4.78
C PHE A 42 -14.34 13.32 5.87
N ALA A 43 -14.13 12.72 7.04
CA ALA A 43 -14.98 12.92 8.22
C ALA A 43 -14.15 13.54 9.35
N GLN A 44 -14.27 14.85 9.55
CA GLN A 44 -13.52 15.55 10.58
C GLN A 44 -14.31 15.57 11.90
N LEU A 45 -13.64 15.15 12.98
CA LEU A 45 -14.23 15.10 14.32
C LEU A 45 -13.52 15.92 15.38
N GLU A 46 -12.42 16.64 15.09
CA GLU A 46 -11.98 17.89 15.74
C GLU A 46 -10.96 18.66 14.83
N ALA A 47 -10.70 19.94 15.16
CA ALA A 47 -10.00 20.93 14.33
C ALA A 47 -8.46 20.87 14.33
N SER A 48 -7.83 19.69 14.40
CA SER A 48 -6.35 19.60 14.39
C SER A 48 -5.78 18.54 13.46
N CYS A 49 -4.74 18.90 12.71
CA CYS A 49 -4.01 18.04 11.77
C CYS A 49 -2.96 17.16 12.45
N THR A 50 -2.87 17.18 13.78
CA THR A 50 -1.89 16.42 14.58
C THR A 50 -2.49 15.74 15.80
N GLY A 51 -3.83 15.67 15.90
CA GLY A 51 -4.50 15.07 17.05
C GLY A 51 -5.97 14.76 16.80
N ALA A 52 -6.31 13.47 16.91
CA ALA A 52 -7.65 12.90 16.86
C ALA A 52 -8.52 13.32 15.66
N ALA A 53 -8.03 13.07 14.45
CA ALA A 53 -8.92 12.82 13.33
C ALA A 53 -9.59 11.44 13.52
N ILE A 54 -10.88 11.32 13.23
CA ILE A 54 -11.55 10.02 13.24
C ILE A 54 -11.27 9.28 11.93
N MET A 55 -11.26 9.97 10.78
CA MET A 55 -10.83 9.43 9.49
C MET A 55 -10.18 10.53 8.66
N THR A 56 -8.96 10.30 8.17
CA THR A 56 -8.40 11.07 7.05
C THR A 56 -7.71 10.10 6.11
N GLY A 57 -8.38 9.76 5.01
CA GLY A 57 -7.82 8.90 3.97
C GLY A 57 -8.51 9.17 2.63
N THR A 58 -7.72 9.23 1.57
CA THR A 58 -8.22 8.90 0.23
C THR A 58 -8.30 7.38 0.16
N ALA A 59 -9.49 6.84 0.09
CA ALA A 59 -9.71 5.41 -0.07
C ALA A 59 -10.66 5.22 -1.24
N MET A 60 -10.32 4.30 -2.15
CA MET A 60 -11.20 3.82 -3.19
C MET A 60 -12.26 2.93 -2.52
N ILE A 61 -13.44 3.48 -2.25
CA ILE A 61 -14.52 2.71 -1.60
C ILE A 61 -15.50 2.28 -2.68
N THR A 62 -15.54 0.98 -2.94
CA THR A 62 -16.49 0.35 -3.85
C THR A 62 -17.90 0.49 -3.29
N VAL A 63 -18.83 0.98 -4.11
CA VAL A 63 -20.24 1.02 -3.76
C VAL A 63 -20.95 -0.20 -4.33
N THR A 64 -21.57 -0.98 -3.46
CA THR A 64 -22.37 -2.15 -3.85
C THR A 64 -23.77 -1.97 -3.29
N ASP A 65 -24.79 -2.16 -4.12
CA ASP A 65 -26.21 -1.99 -3.75
C ASP A 65 -26.51 -0.66 -3.05
N ASN A 66 -25.97 0.44 -3.59
CA ASN A 66 -26.10 1.80 -3.06
C ASN A 66 -25.52 1.98 -1.64
N LYS A 67 -24.64 1.08 -1.20
CA LYS A 67 -24.00 1.10 0.12
C LYS A 67 -22.50 1.08 0.00
N PHE A 68 -21.85 1.66 1.00
CA PHE A 68 -20.41 1.59 1.15
C PHE A 68 -20.05 1.38 2.62
N THR A 69 -18.93 0.71 2.84
CA THR A 69 -18.28 0.61 4.15
C THR A 69 -16.81 0.83 3.95
N TYR A 70 -16.22 1.64 4.82
CA TYR A 70 -14.81 1.93 4.82
C TYR A 70 -14.27 1.83 6.23
N THR A 71 -13.20 1.05 6.38
CA THR A 71 -12.58 0.75 7.67
C THR A 71 -11.10 1.12 7.59
N GLU A 72 -10.65 1.94 8.53
CA GLU A 72 -9.25 2.32 8.68
C GLU A 72 -8.83 2.19 10.14
N GLN A 73 -7.90 1.27 10.41
CA GLN A 73 -7.38 0.98 11.75
C GLN A 73 -8.51 0.72 12.77
N ASP A 74 -8.71 1.68 13.66
CA ASP A 74 -9.64 1.67 14.78
C ASP A 74 -10.98 2.34 14.44
N THR A 75 -11.17 2.76 13.19
CA THR A 75 -12.34 3.51 12.74
C THR A 75 -13.05 2.83 11.57
N GLU A 76 -14.38 2.92 11.54
CA GLU A 76 -15.19 2.59 10.38
C GLU A 76 -16.22 3.69 10.12
N ILE A 77 -16.54 3.87 8.84
CA ILE A 77 -17.67 4.64 8.37
C ILE A 77 -18.42 3.82 7.33
N SER A 78 -19.73 3.75 7.46
CA SER A 78 -20.61 3.11 6.50
C SER A 78 -21.71 4.06 6.08
N GLY A 79 -22.16 3.93 4.84
CA GLY A 79 -23.15 4.80 4.24
C GLY A 79 -24.12 4.10 3.32
N THR A 80 -25.26 4.74 3.09
CA THR A 80 -26.25 4.35 2.09
C THR A 80 -26.69 5.57 1.33
N PHE A 81 -26.61 5.50 -0.01
CA PHE A 81 -27.20 6.48 -0.90
C PHE A 81 -28.71 6.30 -0.90
N LYS A 82 -29.43 7.34 -0.49
CA LYS A 82 -30.90 7.37 -0.52
C LYS A 82 -31.42 7.85 -1.85
N THR A 83 -30.68 8.76 -2.47
CA THR A 83 -30.94 9.31 -3.80
C THR A 83 -29.61 9.58 -4.50
N ALA A 84 -29.66 10.02 -5.77
CA ALA A 84 -28.47 10.48 -6.50
C ALA A 84 -27.76 11.70 -5.85
N GLU A 85 -28.39 12.36 -4.87
CA GLU A 85 -27.91 13.59 -4.24
C GLU A 85 -27.94 13.57 -2.70
N GLU A 86 -28.38 12.48 -2.07
CA GLU A 86 -28.49 12.38 -0.60
C GLU A 86 -27.96 11.04 -0.10
N ALA A 87 -27.12 11.10 0.92
CA ALA A 87 -26.54 9.95 1.59
C ALA A 87 -26.56 10.15 3.11
N GLU A 88 -26.67 9.03 3.82
CA GLU A 88 -26.56 9.01 5.28
C GLU A 88 -25.83 7.75 5.72
N GLY A 89 -25.35 7.76 6.95
CA GLY A 89 -24.59 6.63 7.43
C GLY A 89 -24.24 6.67 8.90
N LYS A 90 -23.42 5.71 9.29
CA LYS A 90 -22.90 5.55 10.65
C LYS A 90 -21.39 5.60 10.62
N TRP A 91 -20.81 5.92 11.76
CA TRP A 91 -19.38 5.82 11.97
C TRP A 91 -19.12 5.31 13.40
N PHE A 92 -17.98 4.67 13.58
CA PHE A 92 -17.45 4.32 14.89
C PHE A 92 -15.93 4.47 14.90
N ALA A 93 -15.36 4.82 16.04
CA ALA A 93 -13.92 4.95 16.24
C ALA A 93 -13.52 4.42 17.61
N ARG A 94 -12.37 3.77 17.69
CA ARG A 94 -11.76 3.34 18.94
C ARG A 94 -10.66 4.32 19.33
N ILE A 95 -10.79 4.94 20.50
CA ILE A 95 -9.85 5.90 21.06
C ILE A 95 -9.34 5.29 22.38
N GLY A 96 -8.17 4.64 22.31
CA GLY A 96 -7.65 3.81 23.40
C GLY A 96 -8.59 2.63 23.71
N ASP A 97 -9.05 2.54 24.96
CA ASP A 97 -9.97 1.48 25.40
C ASP A 97 -11.46 1.80 25.18
N LYS A 98 -11.78 2.96 24.58
CA LYS A 98 -13.17 3.42 24.40
C LYS A 98 -13.57 3.39 22.94
N THR A 99 -14.79 2.93 22.68
CA THR A 99 -15.44 3.10 21.38
C THR A 99 -16.39 4.29 21.42
N VAL A 100 -16.28 5.17 20.44
CA VAL A 100 -17.21 6.26 20.17
C VAL A 100 -17.91 5.99 18.84
N SER A 101 -19.16 6.42 18.71
CA SER A 101 -19.98 6.18 17.52
C SER A 101 -20.86 7.37 17.21
N GLY A 102 -21.44 7.37 16.01
CA GLY A 102 -22.43 8.35 15.65
C GLY A 102 -23.01 8.16 14.25
N THR A 103 -23.65 9.21 13.76
CA THR A 103 -24.33 9.23 12.47
C THR A 103 -23.83 10.39 11.64
N TRP A 104 -23.90 10.27 10.32
CA TRP A 104 -23.62 11.39 9.42
C TRP A 104 -24.67 11.47 8.31
N THR A 105 -24.79 12.67 7.75
CA THR A 105 -25.59 12.95 6.55
C THR A 105 -24.74 13.77 5.60
N ALA A 106 -24.95 13.58 4.30
CA ALA A 106 -24.32 14.38 3.26
C ALA A 106 -25.25 14.56 2.07
N LYS A 107 -25.10 15.69 1.39
CA LYS A 107 -25.76 15.97 0.13
C LYS A 107 -24.74 16.27 -0.94
N PHE A 108 -25.05 15.89 -2.17
CA PHE A 108 -24.29 16.31 -3.33
C PHE A 108 -24.29 17.83 -3.39
N LYS A 109 -23.11 18.41 -3.31
CA LYS A 109 -22.88 19.81 -3.62
C LYS A 109 -22.44 19.83 -5.07
N ALA A 110 -23.41 20.11 -5.94
CA ALA A 110 -23.07 20.57 -7.27
C ALA A 110 -22.06 21.70 -7.11
N GLU A 111 -20.86 21.55 -7.71
CA GLU A 111 -20.13 22.74 -8.13
C GLU A 111 -21.16 23.59 -8.87
N ALA A 112 -21.19 24.89 -8.60
CA ALA A 112 -22.09 25.78 -9.31
C ALA A 112 -21.64 25.83 -10.78
N ALA A 113 -21.97 24.77 -11.53
CA ALA A 113 -22.14 24.83 -12.96
C ALA A 113 -23.42 25.64 -13.13
N THR A 114 -23.26 26.96 -13.13
CA THR A 114 -23.90 27.71 -14.20
C THR A 114 -23.65 26.91 -15.48
N PRO A 115 -24.67 26.52 -16.25
CA PRO A 115 -24.44 26.01 -17.59
C PRO A 115 -23.85 27.17 -18.38
N GLU A 116 -22.55 27.36 -18.23
CA GLU A 116 -21.74 28.23 -19.04
C GLU A 116 -21.61 27.50 -20.35
N THR A 117 -22.23 28.09 -21.37
CA THR A 117 -21.96 27.74 -22.74
C THR A 117 -20.60 28.31 -23.07
N ASP A 118 -19.65 27.44 -23.42
CA ASP A 118 -18.44 27.80 -24.16
C ASP A 118 -18.86 28.68 -25.36
N GLY A 119 -18.68 29.99 -25.18
CA GLY A 119 -19.35 31.03 -25.95
C GLY A 119 -18.70 31.23 -27.31
N ASP A 120 -17.41 30.95 -27.40
CA ASP A 120 -16.61 31.04 -28.63
C ASP A 120 -16.18 29.68 -29.21
N LYS A 121 -16.47 28.59 -28.49
CA LYS A 121 -16.26 27.19 -28.89
C LYS A 121 -14.80 26.79 -28.98
N ASP A 122 -13.98 27.35 -28.10
CA ASP A 122 -12.56 27.06 -28.06
C ASP A 122 -12.19 25.90 -27.11
N GLY A 123 -13.19 25.37 -26.41
CA GLY A 123 -13.07 24.27 -25.46
C GLY A 123 -13.00 24.71 -23.99
N PHE A 124 -13.01 26.01 -23.69
CA PHE A 124 -12.93 26.55 -22.34
C PHE A 124 -14.14 27.42 -22.00
N THR A 125 -14.61 27.32 -20.77
CA THR A 125 -15.59 28.23 -20.18
C THR A 125 -14.92 29.18 -19.18
N VAL A 126 -15.64 30.23 -18.76
CA VAL A 126 -15.16 31.12 -17.69
C VAL A 126 -14.77 30.34 -16.42
N SER A 127 -15.62 29.40 -16.03
CA SER A 127 -15.36 28.49 -14.90
C SER A 127 -14.20 27.52 -15.11
N GLN A 128 -13.73 27.31 -16.34
CA GLN A 128 -12.53 26.53 -16.66
C GLN A 128 -11.27 27.40 -16.77
N GLY A 129 -11.37 28.70 -16.48
CA GLY A 129 -10.25 29.62 -16.49
C GLY A 129 -10.23 30.61 -17.67
N ASP A 130 -11.24 30.57 -18.54
CA ASP A 130 -11.34 31.52 -19.64
C ASP A 130 -11.65 32.93 -19.12
N CYS A 131 -10.75 33.86 -19.42
CA CYS A 131 -10.87 35.25 -19.02
C CYS A 131 -11.72 36.10 -20.00
N ASP A 132 -12.05 35.58 -21.19
CA ASP A 132 -12.97 36.18 -22.16
C ASP A 132 -13.60 35.11 -23.09
N ASP A 133 -14.61 34.41 -22.57
CA ASP A 133 -15.45 33.35 -23.20
C ASP A 133 -16.30 33.82 -24.40
N THR A 134 -15.87 34.91 -25.05
CA THR A 134 -16.41 35.42 -26.30
C THR A 134 -15.35 35.48 -27.41
N LYS A 135 -14.10 35.10 -27.11
CA LYS A 135 -12.95 35.15 -28.02
C LYS A 135 -12.06 33.90 -27.90
N ALA A 136 -12.17 33.00 -28.88
CA ALA A 136 -11.45 31.72 -28.92
C ALA A 136 -9.91 31.79 -28.89
N GLU A 137 -9.35 32.99 -29.07
CA GLU A 137 -7.92 33.30 -28.95
C GLU A 137 -7.47 33.73 -27.54
N ILE A 138 -8.40 33.94 -26.60
CA ILE A 138 -8.16 34.28 -25.21
C ILE A 138 -8.62 33.09 -24.36
N LYS A 139 -7.69 32.28 -23.87
CA LYS A 139 -7.96 31.11 -23.05
C LYS A 139 -6.72 30.62 -22.32
N PRO A 140 -6.88 29.87 -21.22
CA PRO A 140 -5.79 29.20 -20.55
C PRO A 140 -4.78 28.53 -21.50
N GLY A 141 -3.50 28.90 -21.37
CA GLY A 141 -2.41 28.29 -22.15
C GLY A 141 -2.27 28.77 -23.61
N ALA A 142 -3.01 29.79 -24.05
CA ALA A 142 -2.80 30.42 -25.34
C ALA A 142 -1.37 30.99 -25.48
N ALA A 143 -0.90 31.20 -26.72
CA ALA A 143 0.36 31.90 -26.93
C ALA A 143 0.17 33.42 -26.74
N GLU A 144 1.00 34.01 -25.89
CA GLU A 144 1.02 35.46 -25.67
C GLU A 144 1.51 36.23 -26.90
N GLU A 145 0.78 37.28 -27.27
CA GLU A 145 1.23 38.24 -28.29
C GLU A 145 2.02 39.37 -27.64
N CYS A 146 3.33 39.32 -27.84
CA CYS A 146 4.30 40.37 -27.56
C CYS A 146 3.73 41.79 -27.79
N GLY A 147 3.69 42.61 -26.73
CA GLY A 147 3.31 44.03 -26.82
C GLY A 147 1.80 44.28 -26.86
N SER A 148 0.98 43.23 -26.74
CA SER A 148 -0.44 43.34 -26.49
C SER A 148 -0.70 43.73 -25.03
N SER A 149 -1.76 44.50 -24.79
CA SER A 149 -2.27 44.75 -23.42
C SER A 149 -3.31 43.70 -22.99
N VAL A 150 -3.59 42.73 -23.86
CA VAL A 150 -4.51 41.61 -23.63
C VAL A 150 -3.68 40.44 -23.11
N ASP A 151 -4.08 39.93 -21.97
CA ASP A 151 -3.64 38.64 -21.43
C ASP A 151 -4.45 37.58 -22.17
N LYS A 152 -3.80 36.90 -23.11
CA LYS A 152 -4.43 35.87 -23.97
C LYS A 152 -4.45 34.52 -23.30
N ASN A 153 -3.44 34.22 -22.47
CA ASN A 153 -3.30 32.92 -21.86
C ASN A 153 -3.95 32.82 -20.47
N CYS A 154 -4.59 33.89 -20.03
CA CYS A 154 -5.32 34.04 -18.77
C CYS A 154 -4.45 33.74 -17.53
N ASP A 155 -3.13 33.98 -17.64
CA ASP A 155 -2.16 33.75 -16.57
C ASP A 155 -2.00 34.96 -15.62
N GLY A 156 -2.65 36.08 -15.94
CA GLY A 156 -2.57 37.32 -15.17
C GLY A 156 -1.32 38.15 -15.45
N PHE A 157 -0.43 37.66 -16.31
CA PHE A 157 0.77 38.34 -16.79
C PHE A 157 0.54 38.87 -18.21
N LYS A 158 1.27 39.93 -18.54
CA LYS A 158 1.20 40.56 -19.87
C LYS A 158 2.61 40.70 -20.39
N THR A 159 2.87 40.03 -21.49
CA THR A 159 4.23 39.96 -22.01
C THR A 159 4.55 41.19 -22.83
N THR A 160 5.50 42.00 -22.37
CA THR A 160 5.99 43.15 -23.15
C THR A 160 6.98 42.68 -24.19
N CYS A 161 7.09 43.41 -25.30
CA CYS A 161 8.04 43.02 -26.32
C CYS A 161 9.48 43.17 -25.89
N VAL A 162 10.27 42.14 -26.16
CA VAL A 162 11.73 42.25 -26.20
C VAL A 162 12.10 43.26 -27.30
N PRO A 163 12.77 44.37 -26.97
CA PRO A 163 13.29 45.28 -27.98
C PRO A 163 14.17 44.53 -28.98
N ASP A 164 14.13 44.88 -30.27
CA ASP A 164 14.93 44.17 -31.30
C ASP A 164 16.43 44.09 -30.95
N ALA A 165 16.97 45.11 -30.27
CA ALA A 165 18.35 45.16 -29.82
C ALA A 165 18.70 44.16 -28.70
N ASP A 166 17.68 43.59 -28.04
CA ASP A 166 17.81 42.68 -26.90
C ASP A 166 17.37 41.25 -27.23
N LYS A 167 16.87 40.98 -28.45
CA LYS A 167 16.48 39.63 -28.88
C LYS A 167 17.62 38.62 -28.79
N ASP A 168 18.82 39.03 -29.19
CA ASP A 168 20.03 38.20 -29.11
C ASP A 168 20.57 38.06 -27.67
N LYS A 169 19.99 38.78 -26.71
CA LYS A 169 20.36 38.73 -25.28
C LYS A 169 19.46 37.82 -24.46
N VAL A 170 18.41 37.25 -25.07
CA VAL A 170 17.54 36.26 -24.41
C VAL A 170 18.40 35.05 -24.03
N LYS A 171 18.47 34.77 -22.74
CA LYS A 171 19.18 33.63 -22.18
C LYS A 171 18.20 32.50 -21.91
N SER A 172 18.75 31.30 -21.79
CA SER A 172 18.02 30.14 -21.26
C SER A 172 18.53 29.82 -19.86
N GLY A 173 17.62 29.43 -18.97
CA GLY A 173 17.92 28.89 -17.65
C GLY A 173 17.25 27.54 -17.46
N VAL A 174 17.52 26.88 -16.34
CA VAL A 174 16.98 25.56 -15.98
C VAL A 174 16.36 25.62 -14.59
N PHE A 175 15.12 25.13 -14.47
CA PHE A 175 14.49 24.85 -13.19
C PHE A 175 14.93 23.46 -12.70
N LEU A 176 15.73 23.43 -11.64
CA LEU A 176 16.37 22.22 -11.14
C LEU A 176 15.56 21.65 -9.98
N PHE A 177 14.64 20.75 -10.32
CA PHE A 177 14.00 19.78 -9.41
C PHE A 177 13.28 18.74 -10.27
N GLY A 178 13.88 17.56 -10.44
CA GLY A 178 13.35 16.50 -11.31
C GLY A 178 13.10 16.95 -12.76
N LEU A 179 13.89 17.88 -13.31
CA LEU A 179 13.75 18.42 -14.67
C LEU A 179 12.30 18.78 -15.07
N ALA A 180 11.56 19.40 -14.14
CA ALA A 180 10.11 19.52 -14.25
C ALA A 180 9.63 20.17 -15.56
N LYS A 181 8.90 19.41 -16.38
CA LYS A 181 8.24 19.84 -17.61
C LYS A 181 6.86 20.40 -17.31
N GLY A 182 6.52 21.50 -17.98
CA GLY A 182 5.17 22.05 -17.95
C GLY A 182 4.86 22.89 -16.71
N ILE A 183 5.88 23.38 -15.99
CA ILE A 183 5.71 24.49 -15.06
C ILE A 183 5.63 25.78 -15.89
N GLU A 184 4.66 26.64 -15.59
CA GLU A 184 4.52 27.92 -16.26
C GLU A 184 5.49 28.93 -15.65
N TYR A 185 6.08 29.77 -16.51
CA TYR A 185 6.93 30.88 -16.09
C TYR A 185 6.59 32.15 -16.83
N ALA A 186 6.74 33.28 -16.15
CA ALA A 186 6.61 34.61 -16.73
C ALA A 186 7.65 35.58 -16.16
N THR A 187 8.18 36.42 -17.04
CA THR A 187 9.01 37.59 -16.76
C THR A 187 8.33 38.81 -17.40
N ALA A 188 8.98 39.99 -17.36
CA ALA A 188 8.45 41.17 -18.05
C ALA A 188 8.35 40.97 -19.58
N THR A 189 9.21 40.13 -20.18
CA THR A 189 9.31 39.99 -21.65
C THR A 189 9.25 38.57 -22.18
N GLN A 190 9.38 37.56 -21.33
CA GLN A 190 9.28 36.13 -21.66
C GLN A 190 8.13 35.50 -20.88
N ALA A 191 7.40 34.59 -21.51
CA ALA A 191 6.46 33.69 -20.85
C ALA A 191 6.48 32.33 -21.57
N GLY A 192 6.14 31.26 -20.87
CA GLY A 192 6.03 29.94 -21.47
C GLY A 192 5.99 28.80 -20.46
N LEU A 193 6.23 27.60 -20.97
CA LEU A 193 6.32 26.36 -20.19
C LEU A 193 7.76 25.89 -20.14
N THR A 194 8.18 25.32 -19.00
CA THR A 194 9.42 24.56 -18.93
C THR A 194 9.36 23.34 -19.85
N ASP A 195 10.45 23.06 -20.57
CA ASP A 195 10.57 21.88 -21.43
C ASP A 195 10.93 20.60 -20.65
N GLU A 196 11.17 19.50 -21.36
CA GLU A 196 11.59 18.19 -20.79
C GLU A 196 12.88 18.23 -19.98
N LYS A 197 13.66 19.31 -20.10
CA LYS A 197 14.90 19.53 -19.35
C LYS A 197 14.74 20.65 -18.34
N GLY A 198 13.51 21.04 -18.00
CA GLY A 198 13.23 22.16 -17.09
C GLY A 198 13.62 23.53 -17.65
N LYS A 199 13.87 23.68 -18.96
CA LYS A 199 14.41 24.94 -19.50
C LYS A 199 13.36 26.02 -19.62
N PHE A 200 13.75 27.24 -19.28
CA PHE A 200 12.96 28.46 -19.45
C PHE A 200 13.80 29.57 -20.11
N LYS A 201 13.15 30.63 -20.59
CA LYS A 201 13.80 31.79 -21.21
C LYS A 201 13.66 33.03 -20.34
N TYR A 202 14.68 33.89 -20.34
CA TYR A 202 14.67 35.15 -19.59
C TYR A 202 15.66 36.17 -20.18
N LEU A 203 15.47 37.46 -19.91
CA LEU A 203 16.55 38.44 -20.01
C LEU A 203 17.21 38.64 -18.64
N ALA A 204 18.51 38.92 -18.63
CA ALA A 204 19.24 39.20 -17.40
C ALA A 204 18.59 40.35 -16.61
N ASP A 205 18.65 40.26 -15.28
CA ASP A 205 18.05 41.21 -14.32
C ASP A 205 16.52 41.28 -14.28
N GLU A 206 15.81 40.54 -15.14
CA GLU A 206 14.36 40.40 -15.00
C GLU A 206 13.99 39.55 -13.78
N GLU A 207 12.83 39.85 -13.22
CA GLU A 207 12.20 39.01 -12.22
C GLU A 207 11.37 37.94 -12.93
N ILE A 208 11.54 36.68 -12.53
CA ILE A 208 10.80 35.53 -13.04
C ILE A 208 9.87 34.99 -11.96
N THR A 209 8.65 34.65 -12.36
CA THR A 209 7.65 33.98 -11.52
C THR A 209 7.39 32.60 -12.10
N PHE A 210 7.39 31.57 -11.26
CA PHE A 210 6.97 30.22 -11.63
C PHE A 210 5.61 29.91 -11.00
N PHE A 211 4.73 29.28 -11.78
CA PHE A 211 3.36 29.00 -11.37
C PHE A 211 2.77 27.78 -12.08
N ILE A 212 1.62 27.31 -11.59
CA ILE A 212 0.81 26.22 -12.16
C ILE A 212 -0.64 26.71 -12.14
N GLY A 213 -1.17 27.09 -13.30
CA GLY A 213 -2.41 27.85 -13.37
C GLY A 213 -2.35 29.09 -12.48
N LYS A 214 -3.29 29.23 -11.55
CA LYS A 214 -3.29 30.34 -10.58
C LYS A 214 -2.38 30.14 -9.35
N ILE A 215 -1.75 28.97 -9.22
CA ILE A 215 -0.92 28.65 -8.05
C ILE A 215 0.49 29.17 -8.28
N THR A 216 0.86 30.25 -7.58
CA THR A 216 2.22 30.77 -7.60
C THR A 216 3.15 29.88 -6.78
N LEU A 217 4.22 29.37 -7.40
CA LEU A 217 5.26 28.56 -6.73
C LEU A 217 6.32 29.45 -6.06
N GLY A 218 6.66 30.57 -6.71
CA GLY A 218 7.54 31.58 -6.15
C GLY A 218 8.06 32.56 -7.20
N LYS A 219 8.93 33.47 -6.76
CA LYS A 219 9.43 34.58 -7.56
C LYS A 219 10.83 34.99 -7.15
N LEU A 220 11.70 35.28 -8.11
CA LEU A 220 13.09 35.70 -7.89
C LEU A 220 13.65 36.43 -9.11
N LYS A 221 14.85 37.00 -8.98
CA LYS A 221 15.63 37.42 -10.14
C LYS A 221 16.05 36.22 -10.97
N ALA A 222 15.79 36.27 -12.27
CA ALA A 222 16.11 35.18 -13.18
C ALA A 222 17.63 34.94 -13.24
N LYS A 223 18.02 33.66 -13.18
CA LYS A 223 19.40 33.18 -13.26
C LYS A 223 19.47 31.86 -14.05
N ALA A 224 20.68 31.41 -14.37
CA ALA A 224 20.90 30.25 -15.24
C ALA A 224 20.39 28.92 -14.64
N ALA A 225 20.42 28.78 -13.31
CA ALA A 225 19.93 27.61 -12.59
C ALA A 225 19.10 28.07 -11.39
N ILE A 226 17.86 27.59 -11.28
CA ILE A 226 16.92 27.95 -10.22
C ILE A 226 16.45 26.67 -9.54
N THR A 227 16.72 26.54 -8.25
CA THR A 227 16.22 25.45 -7.39
C THR A 227 14.97 25.88 -6.61
N PRO A 228 14.22 24.94 -6.00
CA PRO A 228 13.18 25.26 -5.02
C PRO A 228 13.67 26.15 -3.86
N LEU A 229 14.95 26.02 -3.49
CA LEU A 229 15.59 26.83 -2.46
C LEU A 229 15.69 28.30 -2.88
N ASP A 230 16.19 28.53 -4.08
CA ASP A 230 16.33 29.86 -4.68
C ASP A 230 14.96 30.53 -4.87
N LEU A 231 14.00 29.76 -5.39
CA LEU A 231 12.66 30.23 -5.72
C LEU A 231 11.92 30.77 -4.48
N LEU A 232 12.19 30.19 -3.31
CA LEU A 232 11.60 30.59 -2.04
C LEU A 232 12.52 31.50 -1.20
N GLY A 233 13.71 31.83 -1.69
CA GLY A 233 14.70 32.65 -0.98
C GLY A 233 15.21 32.02 0.32
N GLU A 234 15.40 30.69 0.32
CA GLU A 234 15.91 29.94 1.47
C GLU A 234 17.37 29.55 1.33
N THR A 235 17.95 29.16 2.47
CA THR A 235 19.32 28.60 2.53
C THR A 235 19.34 27.21 3.15
N ASP A 236 18.31 26.85 3.92
CA ASP A 236 18.18 25.54 4.52
C ASP A 236 17.30 24.63 3.64
N PRO A 237 17.85 23.57 3.02
CA PRO A 237 17.05 22.62 2.23
C PRO A 237 16.01 21.86 3.05
N LYS A 238 16.11 21.90 4.38
CA LYS A 238 15.13 21.30 5.30
C LYS A 238 14.05 22.28 5.75
N ALA A 239 14.07 23.53 5.28
CA ALA A 239 13.03 24.51 5.60
C ALA A 239 11.66 24.00 5.15
N ALA A 240 10.65 24.12 6.03
CA ALA A 240 9.32 23.55 5.81
C ALA A 240 8.71 23.94 4.46
N LYS A 241 8.83 25.21 4.05
CA LYS A 241 8.31 25.67 2.75
C LYS A 241 9.01 25.08 1.53
N VAL A 242 10.31 24.78 1.64
CA VAL A 242 11.07 24.12 0.56
C VAL A 242 10.56 22.70 0.42
N ILE A 243 10.49 21.97 1.54
CA ILE A 243 9.96 20.62 1.57
C ILE A 243 8.51 20.57 1.05
N ASN A 244 7.66 21.51 1.47
CA ASN A 244 6.26 21.57 1.04
C ASN A 244 6.11 21.88 -0.45
N LEU A 245 6.93 22.78 -1.02
CA LEU A 245 6.97 23.03 -2.47
C LEU A 245 7.39 21.77 -3.23
N CYS A 246 8.47 21.11 -2.80
CA CYS A 246 8.95 19.88 -3.41
C CYS A 246 7.89 18.77 -3.34
N ARG A 247 7.28 18.54 -2.18
CA ARG A 247 6.18 17.55 -2.02
C ARG A 247 5.03 17.86 -2.97
N PHE A 248 4.65 19.14 -3.08
CA PHE A 248 3.59 19.56 -3.97
C PHE A 248 3.91 19.23 -5.42
N LEU A 249 5.11 19.56 -5.91
CA LEU A 249 5.53 19.25 -7.29
C LEU A 249 5.55 17.74 -7.56
N LEU A 250 6.08 16.93 -6.64
CA LEU A 250 6.06 15.47 -6.73
C LEU A 250 4.64 14.89 -6.78
N THR A 251 3.69 15.53 -6.12
CA THR A 251 2.27 15.17 -6.17
C THR A 251 1.58 15.59 -7.45
N LEU A 252 2.12 16.51 -8.24
CA LEU A 252 1.48 16.90 -9.51
C LEU A 252 2.02 16.12 -10.71
N ASP A 253 3.06 15.34 -10.49
CA ASP A 253 3.70 14.51 -11.49
C ASP A 253 2.74 13.47 -12.11
N THR A 254 2.76 13.35 -13.43
CA THR A 254 1.73 12.63 -14.19
C THR A 254 1.66 11.15 -13.83
N ASP A 255 2.79 10.51 -13.55
CA ASP A 255 2.88 9.07 -13.31
C ASP A 255 3.44 8.72 -11.93
N ASN A 256 3.61 9.74 -11.06
CA ASN A 256 4.23 9.65 -9.74
C ASN A 256 5.69 9.14 -9.75
N ASP A 257 6.36 9.11 -10.89
CA ASP A 257 7.73 8.64 -11.07
C ASP A 257 8.68 9.76 -11.46
N ALA A 258 8.99 10.60 -10.47
CA ALA A 258 9.83 11.78 -10.66
C ALA A 258 11.28 11.49 -11.11
N LYS A 259 11.68 10.21 -11.22
CA LYS A 259 13.00 9.83 -11.75
C LYS A 259 13.09 9.99 -13.27
N ASN A 260 11.98 9.77 -13.98
CA ASN A 260 11.92 10.03 -15.43
C ASN A 260 11.64 11.52 -15.76
N GLY A 261 11.59 12.35 -14.72
CA GLY A 261 11.29 13.77 -14.77
C GLY A 261 9.86 14.08 -14.32
N ILE A 262 9.67 15.22 -13.67
CA ILE A 262 8.35 15.64 -13.21
C ILE A 262 7.57 16.20 -14.40
N VAL A 263 6.44 15.60 -14.76
CA VAL A 263 5.59 16.09 -15.85
C VAL A 263 4.29 16.62 -15.30
N ILE A 264 4.04 17.92 -15.47
CA ILE A 264 2.77 18.54 -15.09
C ILE A 264 1.83 18.58 -16.32
N PRO A 265 0.74 17.78 -16.33
CA PRO A 265 -0.11 17.65 -17.50
C PRO A 265 -0.96 18.90 -17.72
N GLU A 266 -1.26 19.21 -18.99
CA GLU A 266 -2.03 20.38 -19.38
C GLU A 266 -3.42 20.41 -18.72
N LYS A 267 -4.15 19.28 -18.74
CA LYS A 267 -5.44 19.09 -18.05
C LYS A 267 -5.41 19.55 -16.58
N LEU A 268 -4.30 19.31 -15.87
CA LEU A 268 -4.13 19.70 -14.47
C LEU A 268 -3.92 21.21 -14.33
N ARG A 269 -3.06 21.82 -15.17
CA ARG A 269 -2.86 23.28 -15.20
C ARG A 269 -4.19 24.01 -15.47
N LEU A 270 -4.92 23.55 -16.49
CA LEU A 270 -6.23 24.06 -16.87
C LEU A 270 -7.22 24.00 -15.71
N ARG A 271 -7.29 22.86 -15.02
CA ARG A 271 -8.14 22.71 -13.81
C ARG A 271 -7.73 23.66 -12.69
N SER A 272 -6.45 24.00 -12.59
CA SER A 272 -5.99 24.96 -11.59
C SER A 272 -6.42 26.40 -11.89
N TYR A 273 -6.69 26.79 -13.14
CA TYR A 273 -7.20 28.13 -13.48
C TYR A 273 -8.63 28.38 -12.98
N ALA A 274 -9.42 27.31 -12.92
CA ALA A 274 -10.78 27.30 -12.37
C ALA A 274 -10.84 27.53 -10.84
N LYS A 275 -9.69 27.58 -10.16
CA LYS A 275 -9.60 27.60 -8.70
C LYS A 275 -8.83 28.83 -8.23
N ASP A 276 -9.51 29.73 -7.53
CA ASP A 276 -8.88 30.83 -6.81
C ASP A 276 -8.32 30.32 -5.48
N VAL A 277 -7.25 29.51 -5.54
CA VAL A 277 -6.60 28.90 -4.37
C VAL A 277 -5.20 29.48 -4.20
N ILE A 278 -4.94 30.03 -3.02
CA ILE A 278 -3.59 30.45 -2.61
C ILE A 278 -2.99 29.29 -1.81
N VAL A 279 -1.84 28.78 -2.28
CA VAL A 279 -1.10 27.74 -1.58
C VAL A 279 -0.02 28.39 -0.72
N ASP A 280 -0.14 28.28 0.59
CA ASP A 280 0.88 28.75 1.53
C ASP A 280 1.87 27.62 1.87
N PHE A 281 2.98 27.57 1.14
CA PHE A 281 4.03 26.57 1.39
C PHE A 281 4.65 26.68 2.79
N ALA A 282 4.57 27.83 3.46
CA ALA A 282 5.10 28.00 4.81
C ALA A 282 4.19 27.46 5.92
N SER A 283 2.99 26.99 5.57
CA SER A 283 2.02 26.48 6.54
C SER A 283 2.56 25.27 7.32
N ASP A 284 2.36 25.30 8.64
CA ASP A 284 2.60 24.17 9.54
C ASP A 284 1.52 23.06 9.41
N LYS A 285 0.43 23.38 8.72
CA LYS A 285 -0.68 22.47 8.38
C LYS A 285 -0.80 22.28 6.87
N PHE A 286 0.31 22.45 6.14
CA PHE A 286 0.33 22.41 4.68
C PHE A 286 -0.48 21.26 4.08
N GLU A 287 -0.30 20.04 4.60
CA GLU A 287 -1.03 18.86 4.12
C GLU A 287 -2.55 18.97 4.24
N CYS A 288 -3.06 19.64 5.27
CA CYS A 288 -4.48 19.93 5.39
C CYS A 288 -4.91 21.02 4.41
N ASP A 289 -4.09 22.06 4.25
CA ASP A 289 -4.42 23.22 3.42
C ASP A 289 -4.50 22.86 1.94
N VAL A 290 -3.64 21.94 1.46
CA VAL A 290 -3.64 21.50 0.05
C VAL A 290 -4.50 20.27 -0.23
N ARG A 291 -5.12 19.67 0.79
CA ARG A 291 -5.83 18.39 0.64
C ARG A 291 -6.96 18.43 -0.38
N GLU A 292 -7.81 19.45 -0.32
CA GLU A 292 -8.92 19.62 -1.27
C GLU A 292 -8.39 19.87 -2.69
N LEU A 293 -7.30 20.63 -2.80
CA LEU A 293 -6.65 20.92 -4.07
C LEU A 293 -6.07 19.65 -4.71
N ILE A 294 -5.36 18.83 -3.93
CA ILE A 294 -4.80 17.55 -4.39
C ILE A 294 -5.90 16.61 -4.88
N ALA A 295 -7.01 16.51 -4.14
CA ALA A 295 -8.14 15.66 -4.53
C ALA A 295 -8.81 16.09 -5.86
N ILE A 296 -8.69 17.36 -6.24
CA ILE A 296 -9.23 17.90 -7.50
C ILE A 296 -8.23 17.78 -8.64
N LEU A 297 -6.94 18.00 -8.38
CA LEU A 297 -5.91 18.05 -9.41
C LEU A 297 -5.38 16.66 -9.77
N THR A 298 -5.12 15.81 -8.77
CA THR A 298 -4.46 14.52 -9.00
C THR A 298 -5.24 13.50 -9.81
N PRO A 299 -6.60 13.43 -9.81
CA PRO A 299 -7.34 12.55 -10.70
C PRO A 299 -7.08 12.80 -12.18
N LEU A 300 -6.54 13.97 -12.53
CA LEU A 300 -6.18 14.35 -13.90
C LEU A 300 -4.79 13.85 -14.29
N ARG A 301 -4.09 13.11 -13.45
CA ARG A 301 -2.78 12.50 -13.76
C ARG A 301 -3.00 11.08 -14.28
N ASP A 302 -1.99 10.51 -14.91
CA ASP A 302 -2.07 9.14 -15.45
C ASP A 302 -1.96 8.12 -14.30
N ALA A 303 -1.21 8.45 -13.24
CA ALA A 303 -1.25 7.75 -11.95
C ALA A 303 -2.60 7.86 -11.22
N GLY A 304 -3.55 8.65 -11.74
CA GLY A 304 -4.84 8.89 -11.09
C GLY A 304 -4.74 9.65 -9.78
N LEU A 305 -5.77 9.53 -8.94
CA LEU A 305 -5.83 10.21 -7.65
C LEU A 305 -4.61 9.82 -6.77
N GLY A 306 -3.97 10.81 -6.17
CA GLY A 306 -2.85 10.61 -5.25
C GLY A 306 -3.00 11.40 -3.96
N MET A 307 -2.17 11.05 -2.97
CA MET A 307 -1.98 11.86 -1.77
C MET A 307 -0.83 12.86 -1.94
N LEU A 308 -0.69 13.77 -0.98
CA LEU A 308 0.52 14.59 -0.88
C LEU A 308 1.73 13.68 -0.69
N ALA A 309 2.77 13.86 -1.51
CA ALA A 309 3.98 13.06 -1.49
C ALA A 309 4.61 13.09 -0.10
N LEU A 310 5.12 11.96 0.37
CA LEU A 310 5.80 11.91 1.67
C LEU A 310 7.07 12.77 1.65
N THR A 311 7.44 13.32 2.81
CA THR A 311 8.67 14.14 2.89
C THR A 311 9.92 13.33 2.52
N ALA A 312 9.89 12.01 2.71
CA ALA A 312 10.96 11.09 2.34
C ALA A 312 11.23 11.04 0.82
N ARG A 313 10.26 11.40 -0.03
CA ARG A 313 10.44 11.48 -1.50
C ARG A 313 11.28 12.68 -1.93
N VAL A 314 11.38 13.72 -1.09
CA VAL A 314 12.04 14.98 -1.45
C VAL A 314 13.56 14.87 -1.41
N ASP A 315 14.10 14.08 -0.48
CA ASP A 315 15.51 14.18 -0.07
C ASP A 315 16.51 13.98 -1.22
N ASP A 316 16.34 12.92 -2.04
CA ASP A 316 17.31 12.65 -3.13
C ASP A 316 17.16 13.62 -4.29
N LEU A 317 15.93 13.93 -4.69
CA LEU A 317 15.68 14.83 -5.81
C LEU A 317 16.11 16.25 -5.49
N LEU A 318 15.87 16.71 -4.27
CA LEU A 318 16.33 18.02 -3.83
C LEU A 318 17.85 18.06 -3.73
N LYS A 319 18.49 16.99 -3.24
CA LYS A 319 19.95 16.90 -3.21
C LYS A 319 20.55 16.94 -4.62
N ALA A 320 20.05 16.10 -5.54
CA ALA A 320 20.51 16.08 -6.92
C ALA A 320 20.33 17.44 -7.62
N ALA A 321 19.22 18.13 -7.35
CA ALA A 321 18.99 19.49 -7.84
C ALA A 321 20.02 20.50 -7.31
N LEU A 322 20.39 20.42 -6.04
CA LEU A 322 21.39 21.30 -5.42
C LEU A 322 22.80 21.00 -5.93
N ASP A 323 23.15 19.72 -6.07
CA ASP A 323 24.44 19.28 -6.61
C ASP A 323 24.59 19.72 -8.08
N GLU A 324 23.52 19.64 -8.88
CA GLU A 324 23.49 20.14 -10.25
C GLU A 324 23.56 21.68 -10.30
N ALA A 325 22.83 22.37 -9.43
CA ALA A 325 22.86 23.84 -9.36
C ALA A 325 24.26 24.38 -9.05
N ALA A 326 25.00 23.68 -8.18
CA ALA A 326 26.36 24.03 -7.80
C ALA A 326 27.37 23.99 -8.97
N LYS A 327 27.01 23.40 -10.12
CA LYS A 327 27.84 23.40 -11.35
C LYS A 327 27.71 24.69 -12.16
N TYR A 328 26.69 25.52 -11.88
CA TYR A 328 26.44 26.80 -12.53
C TYR A 328 27.00 28.00 -11.75
N GLU A 329 27.45 27.78 -10.52
CA GLU A 329 28.11 28.80 -9.72
C GLU A 329 29.57 28.90 -10.14
N ASP A 330 30.08 30.14 -10.20
CA ASP A 330 31.51 30.46 -10.33
C ASP A 330 32.01 30.73 -8.91
N LYS A 331 32.59 29.72 -8.25
CA LYS A 331 32.87 29.78 -6.81
C LYS A 331 34.14 30.55 -6.48
N ASP A 332 35.09 30.63 -7.41
CA ASP A 332 36.35 31.32 -7.20
C ASP A 332 36.41 32.73 -7.83
N GLY A 333 35.41 33.07 -8.66
CA GLY A 333 35.17 34.39 -9.23
C GLY A 333 36.03 34.70 -10.45
N ASP A 334 36.51 33.70 -11.19
CA ASP A 334 37.31 33.88 -12.39
C ASP A 334 36.48 34.08 -13.68
N GLY A 335 35.17 33.86 -13.59
CA GLY A 335 34.20 34.02 -14.67
C GLY A 335 33.82 32.73 -15.39
N TYR A 336 34.30 31.57 -14.96
CA TYR A 336 33.95 30.25 -15.51
C TYR A 336 33.39 29.34 -14.42
N SER A 337 32.19 28.81 -14.62
CA SER A 337 31.67 27.70 -13.80
C SER A 337 32.08 26.34 -14.38
N ILE A 338 31.76 25.25 -13.67
CA ILE A 338 31.93 23.88 -14.20
C ILE A 338 31.21 23.70 -15.54
N ILE A 339 30.00 24.27 -15.69
CA ILE A 339 29.24 24.23 -16.95
C ILE A 339 29.94 25.02 -18.07
N ASP A 340 30.68 26.08 -17.72
CA ASP A 340 31.47 26.88 -18.67
C ASP A 340 32.81 26.23 -19.04
N GLY A 341 33.08 25.03 -18.50
CA GLY A 341 34.25 24.21 -18.80
C GLY A 341 35.36 24.31 -17.76
N ASP A 342 35.11 24.94 -16.61
CA ASP A 342 36.06 24.95 -15.51
C ASP A 342 36.22 23.54 -14.90
N CYS A 343 37.46 23.08 -14.81
CA CYS A 343 37.82 21.79 -14.26
C CYS A 343 38.20 21.87 -12.76
N ASP A 344 38.41 23.06 -12.20
CA ASP A 344 38.59 23.31 -10.76
C ASP A 344 38.02 24.68 -10.38
N ASP A 345 36.68 24.75 -10.34
CA ASP A 345 35.87 25.91 -9.94
C ASP A 345 36.13 26.38 -8.49
N THR A 346 37.11 25.80 -7.78
CA THR A 346 37.56 26.29 -6.47
C THR A 346 38.88 27.06 -6.54
N ASN A 347 39.45 27.21 -7.75
CA ASN A 347 40.78 27.73 -7.99
C ASN A 347 40.87 28.58 -9.26
N LYS A 348 40.73 29.90 -9.06
CA LYS A 348 40.76 30.99 -10.07
C LYS A 348 41.94 31.04 -11.05
N ASP A 349 42.92 30.18 -10.88
CA ASP A 349 44.10 30.06 -11.72
C ASP A 349 44.05 28.86 -12.68
N ILE A 350 43.01 28.01 -12.59
CA ILE A 350 42.76 26.83 -13.40
C ILE A 350 41.37 26.98 -14.04
N TYR A 351 41.30 27.24 -15.35
CA TYR A 351 40.05 27.40 -16.09
C TYR A 351 40.30 27.25 -17.60
N PRO A 352 39.27 27.25 -18.48
CA PRO A 352 39.47 27.12 -19.92
C PRO A 352 40.45 28.15 -20.49
N GLY A 353 41.64 27.66 -20.87
CA GLY A 353 42.71 28.49 -21.46
C GLY A 353 43.77 29.02 -20.48
N LYS A 354 43.75 28.63 -19.20
CA LYS A 354 44.80 28.96 -18.21
C LYS A 354 44.96 27.84 -17.15
N GLY A 355 46.20 27.54 -16.76
CA GLY A 355 46.52 26.47 -15.82
C GLY A 355 46.61 25.08 -16.46
N ASP A 356 46.98 24.05 -15.68
CA ASP A 356 46.88 22.63 -16.10
C ASP A 356 45.41 22.18 -16.00
N CYS A 357 44.49 22.91 -16.64
CA CYS A 357 43.12 22.44 -16.82
C CYS A 357 43.15 21.44 -17.98
N PRO A 358 43.23 20.13 -17.72
CA PRO A 358 43.33 19.15 -18.78
C PRO A 358 42.00 19.18 -19.54
N ALA A 359 42.03 18.89 -20.84
CA ALA A 359 40.79 18.62 -21.54
C ALA A 359 40.01 17.53 -20.77
N LYS A 360 38.74 17.80 -20.44
CA LYS A 360 37.73 16.93 -19.80
C LYS A 360 38.17 15.49 -19.59
N ASP A 361 38.24 15.09 -18.31
CA ASP A 361 38.40 13.74 -17.76
C ASP A 361 39.59 12.96 -18.32
N ASP A 362 40.49 12.40 -17.49
CA ASP A 362 41.33 11.31 -18.00
C ASP A 362 40.39 10.14 -18.23
N PRO A 363 39.91 9.93 -19.46
CA PRO A 363 38.82 9.03 -19.67
C PRO A 363 39.36 7.59 -19.69
N THR A 364 40.64 7.38 -19.37
CA THR A 364 41.30 6.07 -19.31
C THR A 364 41.48 5.54 -17.88
N ALA A 365 41.08 6.29 -16.86
CA ALA A 365 41.01 5.80 -15.49
C ALA A 365 39.70 5.03 -15.28
N ASP A 366 39.80 3.88 -14.63
CA ASP A 366 38.70 3.03 -14.15
C ASP A 366 38.73 3.13 -12.62
N LYS A 367 37.91 4.03 -12.06
CA LYS A 367 37.98 4.43 -10.65
C LYS A 367 37.21 3.46 -9.73
N ASP A 368 36.09 2.92 -10.18
CA ASP A 368 35.28 1.98 -9.41
C ASP A 368 35.62 0.50 -9.62
N LYS A 369 36.45 0.21 -10.64
CA LYS A 369 37.07 -1.08 -10.94
C LYS A 369 36.10 -2.12 -11.51
N ASP A 370 35.11 -1.68 -12.28
CA ASP A 370 34.28 -2.57 -13.08
C ASP A 370 34.95 -3.01 -14.41
N GLY A 371 36.03 -2.34 -14.80
CA GLY A 371 36.80 -2.63 -16.01
C GLY A 371 36.36 -1.85 -17.25
N VAL A 372 35.44 -0.91 -17.12
CA VAL A 372 35.03 0.07 -18.12
C VAL A 372 35.54 1.44 -17.67
N THR A 373 35.98 2.26 -18.61
CA THR A 373 36.45 3.63 -18.32
C THR A 373 35.46 4.62 -18.91
N VAL A 374 35.50 5.88 -18.47
CA VAL A 374 34.68 6.97 -19.08
C VAL A 374 34.87 7.03 -20.61
N LYS A 375 36.07 6.71 -21.13
CA LYS A 375 36.35 6.65 -22.59
C LYS A 375 35.67 5.48 -23.27
N ASP A 376 35.58 4.36 -22.57
CA ASP A 376 34.99 3.12 -23.07
C ASP A 376 33.45 3.11 -22.94
N GLY A 377 32.90 4.12 -22.27
CA GLY A 377 31.46 4.44 -22.25
C GLY A 377 30.81 4.36 -20.87
N ASP A 378 31.58 4.44 -19.80
CA ASP A 378 31.07 4.52 -18.43
C ASP A 378 30.55 5.94 -18.12
N CYS A 379 29.30 6.01 -17.65
CA CYS A 379 28.59 7.24 -17.32
C CYS A 379 28.59 7.57 -15.81
N ASP A 380 29.02 6.65 -14.93
CA ASP A 380 29.28 6.90 -13.51
C ASP A 380 30.47 6.07 -13.01
N ASP A 381 31.68 6.55 -13.30
CA ASP A 381 33.00 6.01 -12.90
C ASP A 381 33.24 6.00 -11.37
N ASN A 382 32.20 6.09 -10.54
CA ASN A 382 32.28 5.81 -9.11
C ASN A 382 31.35 4.68 -8.67
N ASN A 383 30.60 4.07 -9.59
CA ASN A 383 29.60 3.07 -9.34
C ASN A 383 29.72 1.89 -10.30
N PRO A 384 30.27 0.74 -9.85
CA PRO A 384 30.60 -0.40 -10.71
C PRO A 384 29.37 -1.17 -11.24
N ALA A 385 28.17 -0.64 -11.02
CA ALA A 385 26.92 -1.15 -11.56
C ALA A 385 26.38 -0.31 -12.73
N ILE A 386 27.00 0.83 -13.03
CA ILE A 386 26.58 1.78 -14.07
C ILE A 386 27.73 1.90 -15.07
N HIS A 387 27.65 1.18 -16.17
CA HIS A 387 28.65 1.20 -17.22
C HIS A 387 28.11 0.60 -18.52
N LYS A 388 28.76 0.92 -19.64
CA LYS A 388 28.42 0.31 -20.92
C LYS A 388 28.43 -1.23 -20.87
N GLY A 389 27.29 -1.84 -21.16
CA GLY A 389 27.10 -3.29 -21.12
C GLY A 389 26.67 -3.85 -19.76
N ALA A 390 26.40 -3.01 -18.76
CA ALA A 390 25.54 -3.35 -17.64
C ALA A 390 24.13 -3.71 -18.16
N THR A 391 23.33 -4.35 -17.32
CA THR A 391 21.93 -4.65 -17.66
C THR A 391 21.05 -3.60 -17.03
N ASP A 392 20.36 -2.83 -17.86
CA ASP A 392 19.36 -1.88 -17.41
C ASP A 392 18.27 -2.55 -16.57
N ILE A 393 18.00 -1.93 -15.43
CA ILE A 393 16.85 -2.24 -14.61
C ILE A 393 15.74 -1.28 -15.04
N CYS A 394 14.90 -1.74 -15.97
CA CYS A 394 13.90 -0.86 -16.59
C CYS A 394 13.09 -0.06 -15.56
N GLY A 395 12.92 1.23 -15.84
CA GLY A 395 12.04 2.14 -15.08
C GLY A 395 12.53 2.43 -13.67
N ASN A 396 13.80 2.16 -13.36
CA ASN A 396 14.39 2.53 -12.09
C ASN A 396 15.00 3.94 -12.10
N GLY A 397 15.01 4.62 -13.24
CA GLY A 397 15.50 5.98 -13.46
C GLY A 397 17.02 6.13 -13.48
N ILE A 398 17.75 5.03 -13.57
CA ILE A 398 19.19 4.97 -13.71
C ILE A 398 19.44 4.36 -15.10
N ASP A 399 20.25 5.04 -15.91
CA ASP A 399 20.76 4.50 -17.18
C ASP A 399 21.99 3.65 -16.84
N GLU A 400 21.79 2.38 -16.48
CA GLU A 400 22.90 1.51 -16.08
C GLU A 400 23.82 1.21 -17.25
N ASP A 401 23.29 1.03 -18.45
CA ASP A 401 24.06 0.64 -19.63
C ASP A 401 24.63 1.83 -20.44
N CYS A 402 24.38 3.05 -19.97
CA CYS A 402 24.87 4.32 -20.51
C CYS A 402 24.49 4.55 -21.99
N ASP A 403 23.33 4.05 -22.44
CA ASP A 403 22.84 4.27 -23.80
C ASP A 403 22.20 5.66 -24.01
N GLY A 404 22.04 6.41 -22.92
CA GLY A 404 21.46 7.75 -22.88
C GLY A 404 19.99 7.77 -22.48
N THR A 405 19.41 6.63 -22.16
CA THR A 405 18.03 6.46 -21.69
C THR A 405 17.93 5.27 -20.75
N ASP A 406 17.32 5.41 -19.57
CA ASP A 406 16.85 4.24 -18.82
C ASP A 406 15.89 3.44 -19.70
N LEU A 407 16.12 2.13 -19.79
CA LEU A 407 15.22 1.20 -20.48
C LEU A 407 13.78 1.46 -20.06
N ILE A 408 12.99 2.00 -20.99
CA ILE A 408 11.56 2.16 -20.80
C ILE A 408 10.97 0.76 -20.68
N CYS A 409 10.40 0.44 -19.52
CA CYS A 409 9.63 -0.78 -19.37
C CYS A 409 8.54 -0.79 -20.45
N THR A 410 8.63 -1.73 -21.40
CA THR A 410 7.52 -1.95 -22.32
C THR A 410 6.33 -2.35 -21.48
N VAL A 411 5.35 -1.46 -21.37
CA VAL A 411 4.08 -1.74 -20.69
C VAL A 411 3.54 -3.03 -21.31
N PRO A 412 3.44 -4.12 -20.54
CA PRO A 412 2.97 -5.37 -21.12
C PRO A 412 1.51 -5.18 -21.54
N ASP A 413 1.17 -5.57 -22.77
CA ASP A 413 -0.21 -5.53 -23.29
C ASP A 413 -1.20 -6.29 -22.38
N THR A 414 -0.67 -7.24 -21.59
CA THR A 414 -1.39 -8.04 -20.60
C THR A 414 -0.54 -8.23 -19.34
N ILE A 415 -1.09 -7.89 -18.18
CA ILE A 415 -0.50 -8.18 -16.87
C ILE A 415 -1.10 -9.49 -16.36
N THR A 416 -0.26 -10.43 -15.92
CA THR A 416 -0.73 -11.71 -15.38
C THR A 416 -1.53 -11.48 -14.10
N SER A 417 -2.78 -11.97 -14.11
CA SER A 417 -3.62 -12.03 -12.91
C SER A 417 -3.15 -13.16 -11.99
N GLY A 418 -3.23 -12.96 -10.68
CA GLY A 418 -2.78 -13.93 -9.69
C GLY A 418 -2.01 -13.28 -8.55
N ASP A 419 -1.38 -14.11 -7.73
CA ASP A 419 -0.56 -13.66 -6.61
C ASP A 419 0.86 -13.34 -7.07
N TRP A 420 1.37 -12.23 -6.54
CA TRP A 420 2.69 -11.70 -6.76
C TRP A 420 3.41 -11.63 -5.42
N SER A 421 4.68 -12.04 -5.40
CA SER A 421 5.48 -11.98 -4.19
C SER A 421 6.93 -11.62 -4.50
N GLY A 422 7.60 -11.06 -3.51
CA GLY A 422 9.01 -10.75 -3.60
C GLY A 422 9.55 -10.08 -2.35
N GLU A 423 10.62 -9.32 -2.51
CA GLU A 423 11.35 -8.70 -1.41
C GLU A 423 11.65 -7.24 -1.68
N THR A 424 11.72 -6.46 -0.61
CA THR A 424 12.38 -5.15 -0.62
C THR A 424 13.90 -5.32 -0.63
N ASP A 425 14.59 -4.23 -0.97
CA ASP A 425 16.03 -4.04 -0.78
C ASP A 425 16.50 -4.35 0.66
N GLN A 426 15.62 -4.19 1.65
CA GLN A 426 15.87 -4.52 3.06
C GLN A 426 15.53 -5.97 3.44
N LYS A 427 15.35 -6.86 2.47
CA LYS A 427 15.01 -8.28 2.67
C LYS A 427 13.71 -8.49 3.43
N GLN A 428 12.77 -7.57 3.23
CA GLN A 428 11.44 -7.65 3.81
C GLN A 428 10.44 -8.13 2.75
N PRO A 429 9.47 -9.00 3.09
CA PRO A 429 8.57 -9.56 2.09
C PRO A 429 7.50 -8.54 1.66
N ILE A 430 7.29 -8.48 0.35
CA ILE A 430 6.15 -7.81 -0.30
C ILE A 430 5.31 -8.87 -1.01
N SER A 431 3.99 -8.76 -0.92
CA SER A 431 3.06 -9.61 -1.68
C SER A 431 1.82 -8.83 -2.07
N PHE A 432 1.28 -9.08 -3.26
CA PHE A 432 0.05 -8.48 -3.72
C PHE A 432 -0.68 -9.37 -4.72
N THR A 433 -1.98 -9.12 -4.93
CA THR A 433 -2.82 -9.91 -5.85
C THR A 433 -3.32 -9.02 -6.97
N VAL A 434 -3.12 -9.43 -8.23
CA VAL A 434 -3.64 -8.73 -9.42
C VAL A 434 -4.89 -9.45 -9.92
N LYS A 435 -5.99 -8.70 -10.07
CA LYS A 435 -7.25 -9.20 -10.63
C LYS A 435 -7.96 -8.07 -11.37
N ASP A 436 -8.50 -8.35 -12.56
CA ASP A 436 -9.30 -7.39 -13.35
C ASP A 436 -8.58 -6.04 -13.56
N ASN A 437 -7.27 -6.08 -13.86
CA ASN A 437 -6.40 -4.91 -14.01
C ASN A 437 -6.31 -4.01 -12.75
N GLN A 438 -6.49 -4.62 -11.58
CA GLN A 438 -6.37 -3.97 -10.28
C GLN A 438 -5.46 -4.80 -9.38
N VAL A 439 -4.61 -4.14 -8.59
CA VAL A 439 -4.11 -4.77 -7.37
C VAL A 439 -5.28 -4.80 -6.39
N THR A 440 -5.59 -5.93 -5.78
CA THR A 440 -6.78 -6.12 -4.91
C THR A 440 -6.42 -6.42 -3.45
N ALA A 441 -5.20 -6.92 -3.23
CA ALA A 441 -4.59 -7.08 -1.92
C ALA A 441 -3.13 -6.65 -2.00
N LEU A 442 -2.65 -5.87 -1.04
CA LEU A 442 -1.24 -5.49 -0.94
C LEU A 442 -0.79 -5.64 0.51
N THR A 443 0.26 -6.42 0.69
CA THR A 443 0.93 -6.64 1.96
C THR A 443 2.41 -6.31 1.87
N ILE A 444 2.86 -5.39 2.72
CA ILE A 444 4.28 -5.23 3.01
C ILE A 444 4.47 -5.44 4.50
N LYS A 445 5.35 -6.36 4.85
CA LYS A 445 5.91 -6.42 6.21
C LYS A 445 7.18 -5.61 6.19
N MET A 446 7.32 -4.62 7.06
CA MET A 446 8.61 -3.96 7.26
C MET A 446 9.01 -4.10 8.73
N ASP A 447 10.05 -4.91 8.96
CA ASP A 447 10.77 -4.94 10.23
C ASP A 447 11.84 -3.84 10.19
N TYR A 448 11.47 -2.62 10.58
CA TYR A 448 12.43 -1.51 10.56
C TYR A 448 13.45 -1.61 11.70
N VAL A 449 14.74 -1.47 11.35
CA VAL A 449 15.89 -1.44 12.26
C VAL A 449 16.70 -0.15 12.02
N GLY A 450 16.09 1.02 12.23
CA GLY A 450 16.83 2.29 12.30
C GLY A 450 17.19 2.67 13.73
N GLU A 451 18.11 3.63 13.88
CA GLU A 451 18.47 4.22 15.17
C GLU A 451 17.23 4.85 15.81
N PHE A 452 16.59 4.11 16.70
CA PHE A 452 15.48 4.61 17.49
C PHE A 452 16.00 5.75 18.37
N SER A 453 15.37 6.93 18.28
CA SER A 453 15.34 7.81 19.44
C SER A 453 14.69 7.02 20.59
N ASP A 454 15.08 7.30 21.84
CA ASP A 454 14.64 6.57 23.06
C ASP A 454 13.11 6.46 23.26
N LYS A 455 12.31 6.99 22.34
CA LYS A 455 10.84 7.06 22.35
C LYS A 455 10.14 5.94 21.58
N CYS A 456 10.82 5.13 20.76
CA CYS A 456 10.16 4.09 19.95
C CYS A 456 10.70 2.68 20.18
N VAL A 457 9.78 1.73 20.41
CA VAL A 457 10.04 0.28 20.49
C VAL A 457 9.84 -0.30 19.09
N LYS A 458 10.64 -1.33 18.71
CA LYS A 458 10.47 -2.09 17.44
C LYS A 458 9.00 -2.27 17.09
N SER A 459 8.53 -1.58 16.06
CA SER A 459 7.18 -1.74 15.54
C SER A 459 7.27 -2.54 14.24
N ASN A 460 6.76 -3.77 14.26
CA ASN A 460 6.53 -4.52 13.02
C ASN A 460 5.43 -3.79 12.26
N LEU A 461 5.77 -3.08 11.19
CA LEU A 461 4.77 -2.46 10.35
C LEU A 461 4.24 -3.53 9.40
N LEU A 462 3.17 -4.21 9.83
CA LEU A 462 2.38 -5.06 8.95
C LEU A 462 1.34 -4.17 8.28
N MET A 463 1.57 -3.84 7.02
CA MET A 463 0.59 -3.12 6.22
C MET A 463 -0.16 -4.13 5.38
N THR A 464 -1.40 -4.38 5.75
CA THR A 464 -2.38 -5.13 4.94
C THR A 464 -3.48 -4.16 4.56
N GLY A 465 -3.78 -4.06 3.27
CA GLY A 465 -4.97 -3.37 2.80
C GLY A 465 -5.66 -4.20 1.74
N ASP A 466 -6.98 -4.36 1.89
CA ASP A 466 -7.89 -4.63 0.77
C ASP A 466 -7.87 -3.37 -0.10
N ALA A 467 -6.80 -3.20 -0.87
CA ALA A 467 -6.58 -2.03 -1.68
C ALA A 467 -7.00 -2.41 -3.09
N VAL A 468 -8.13 -1.87 -3.56
CA VAL A 468 -8.46 -1.90 -4.99
C VAL A 468 -7.72 -0.75 -5.65
N ILE A 469 -6.53 -1.03 -6.17
CA ILE A 469 -5.66 -0.06 -6.83
C ILE A 469 -5.74 -0.34 -8.32
N GLU A 470 -6.24 0.63 -9.07
CA GLU A 470 -6.29 0.55 -10.53
C GLU A 470 -4.86 0.55 -11.10
N ILE A 471 -4.58 -0.36 -12.02
CA ILE A 471 -3.32 -0.38 -12.75
C ILE A 471 -3.50 0.45 -14.02
N LYS A 472 -2.72 1.53 -14.16
CA LYS A 472 -2.73 2.42 -15.33
C LYS A 472 -1.37 2.42 -15.99
N ASP A 473 -1.34 2.11 -17.28
CA ASP A 473 -0.11 2.06 -18.08
C ASP A 473 0.98 1.19 -17.42
N GLY A 474 0.57 0.05 -16.84
CA GLY A 474 1.48 -0.85 -16.15
C GLY A 474 2.03 -0.32 -14.82
N LYS A 475 1.48 0.76 -14.26
CA LYS A 475 1.86 1.32 -12.97
C LYS A 475 0.72 1.28 -11.97
N PHE A 476 1.06 1.12 -10.69
CA PHE A 476 0.13 1.28 -9.57
C PHE A 476 0.77 2.08 -8.44
N VAL A 477 -0.06 2.83 -7.72
CA VAL A 477 0.40 3.62 -6.56
C VAL A 477 -0.51 3.35 -5.38
N PHE A 478 0.08 2.91 -4.28
CA PHE A 478 -0.57 2.79 -2.99
C PHE A 478 -0.08 3.89 -2.07
N SER A 479 -0.98 4.70 -1.52
CA SER A 479 -0.64 5.71 -0.51
C SER A 479 -1.59 5.60 0.67
N LYS A 480 -1.04 5.43 1.89
CA LYS A 480 -1.81 5.38 3.13
C LYS A 480 -1.05 6.03 4.28
N SER A 481 -1.53 7.19 4.73
CA SER A 481 -1.05 8.04 5.84
C SER A 481 0.46 8.28 5.87
N ASN A 482 1.22 7.23 6.14
CA ASN A 482 2.63 7.22 6.48
C ASN A 482 3.45 6.37 5.51
N VAL A 483 2.82 5.67 4.55
CA VAL A 483 3.51 4.85 3.53
C VAL A 483 3.00 5.16 2.14
N GLU A 484 3.93 5.13 1.21
CA GLU A 484 3.69 5.22 -0.22
C GLU A 484 4.47 4.11 -0.91
N ILE A 485 3.81 3.32 -1.77
CA ILE A 485 4.40 2.24 -2.56
C ILE A 485 4.04 2.52 -4.00
N ILE A 486 5.04 2.56 -4.86
CA ILE A 486 4.90 2.78 -6.29
C ILE A 486 5.42 1.53 -6.96
N GLY A 487 4.65 0.94 -7.86
CA GLY A 487 5.01 -0.25 -8.61
C GLY A 487 4.85 -0.09 -10.11
N THR A 488 5.75 -0.70 -10.86
CA THR A 488 5.74 -0.79 -12.31
C THR A 488 5.85 -2.26 -12.70
N PHE A 489 4.94 -2.73 -13.56
CA PHE A 489 5.02 -4.04 -14.20
C PHE A 489 6.01 -3.97 -15.34
N THR A 490 7.14 -4.67 -15.20
CA THR A 490 8.24 -4.69 -16.17
C THR A 490 8.04 -5.74 -17.25
N SER A 491 7.20 -6.75 -16.96
CA SER A 491 6.71 -7.73 -17.92
C SER A 491 5.36 -8.29 -17.45
N ALA A 492 4.78 -9.23 -18.21
CA ALA A 492 3.58 -9.93 -17.76
C ALA A 492 3.76 -10.59 -16.37
N ALA A 493 4.99 -10.98 -16.00
CA ALA A 493 5.28 -11.75 -14.79
C ALA A 493 6.30 -11.13 -13.81
N GLU A 494 6.81 -9.93 -14.10
CA GLU A 494 7.78 -9.24 -13.25
C GLU A 494 7.33 -7.81 -12.97
N ALA A 495 7.57 -7.36 -11.74
CA ALA A 495 7.25 -6.01 -11.27
C ALA A 495 8.36 -5.53 -10.35
N ASN A 496 8.65 -4.24 -10.39
CA ASN A 496 9.56 -3.59 -9.47
C ASN A 496 8.93 -2.29 -8.97
N GLY A 497 9.58 -1.64 -8.01
CA GLY A 497 9.06 -0.38 -7.53
C GLY A 497 9.87 0.24 -6.42
N THR A 498 9.30 1.32 -5.88
CA THR A 498 9.85 2.04 -4.74
C THR A 498 8.85 2.07 -3.59
N TRP A 499 9.36 2.16 -2.38
CA TRP A 499 8.56 2.35 -1.18
C TRP A 499 9.12 3.52 -0.37
N PHE A 500 8.23 4.25 0.29
CA PHE A 500 8.53 5.36 1.19
C PHE A 500 7.73 5.20 2.48
N TYR A 501 8.34 5.59 3.59
CA TYR A 501 7.73 5.60 4.91
C TYR A 501 8.08 6.88 5.66
N GLN A 502 7.12 7.41 6.40
CA GLN A 502 7.30 8.51 7.32
C GLN A 502 6.49 8.27 8.59
N ASN A 503 7.12 8.32 9.75
CA ASN A 503 6.48 8.24 11.05
C ASN A 503 6.73 9.50 11.85
N ASP A 504 5.70 10.33 11.95
CA ASP A 504 5.77 11.59 12.70
C ASP A 504 5.89 11.36 14.22
N VAL A 505 5.49 10.20 14.75
CA VAL A 505 5.62 9.86 16.17
C VAL A 505 7.06 9.54 16.55
N CYS A 506 7.80 8.91 15.63
CA CYS A 506 9.19 8.47 15.85
C CYS A 506 10.23 9.34 15.14
N GLU A 507 9.82 10.35 14.36
CA GLU A 507 10.65 11.08 13.39
C GLU A 507 11.37 10.16 12.37
N GLY A 508 10.93 8.91 12.27
CA GLY A 508 11.54 7.89 11.42
C GLY A 508 11.08 8.04 9.99
N LYS A 509 12.02 8.10 9.04
CA LYS A 509 11.75 8.07 7.60
C LYS A 509 12.49 6.90 6.97
N GLY A 510 11.88 6.30 5.96
CA GLY A 510 12.46 5.19 5.20
C GLY A 510 12.14 5.32 3.73
N LYS A 511 13.03 4.81 2.89
CA LYS A 511 12.80 4.59 1.47
C LYS A 511 13.61 3.41 1.00
N GLY A 512 13.19 2.80 -0.10
CA GLY A 512 13.93 1.73 -0.74
C GLY A 512 13.25 1.27 -2.01
N THR A 513 13.79 0.21 -2.59
CA THR A 513 13.23 -0.46 -3.77
C THR A 513 12.65 -1.82 -3.40
N TRP A 514 11.82 -2.37 -4.29
CA TRP A 514 11.32 -3.73 -4.17
C TRP A 514 11.21 -4.37 -5.55
N THR A 515 11.24 -5.69 -5.56
CA THR A 515 11.00 -6.51 -6.75
C THR A 515 10.00 -7.60 -6.39
N ALA A 516 9.07 -7.89 -7.28
CA ALA A 516 8.14 -8.99 -7.16
C ALA A 516 8.04 -9.74 -8.49
N LYS A 517 7.75 -11.02 -8.40
CA LYS A 517 7.42 -11.86 -9.55
C LYS A 517 6.11 -12.58 -9.27
N THR A 518 5.42 -12.92 -10.34
CA THR A 518 4.40 -13.96 -10.30
C THR A 518 4.97 -15.21 -10.95
N THR A 519 4.50 -16.37 -10.53
CA THR A 519 4.98 -17.68 -11.00
C THR A 519 4.17 -18.23 -12.17
N ALA A 520 3.41 -17.41 -12.91
CA ALA A 520 2.72 -17.86 -14.11
C ALA A 520 3.69 -18.02 -15.30
N ASP A 521 4.54 -19.05 -15.21
CA ASP A 521 4.74 -20.12 -16.20
C ASP A 521 6.00 -20.91 -15.82
N ALA A 522 5.96 -21.54 -14.66
CA ALA A 522 6.63 -22.81 -14.48
C ALA A 522 5.57 -23.82 -14.06
N SER A 523 4.94 -24.43 -15.07
CA SER A 523 4.09 -25.63 -14.94
C SER A 523 2.79 -25.41 -14.17
N ASP A 524 1.84 -24.61 -14.66
CA ASP A 524 0.40 -24.83 -14.39
C ASP A 524 -0.21 -25.08 -15.77
N ALA A 525 -0.01 -26.28 -16.32
CA ALA A 525 -0.28 -26.53 -17.74
C ALA A 525 -1.78 -26.66 -18.06
N ASP A 526 -2.64 -26.62 -17.06
CA ASP A 526 -4.08 -26.78 -17.20
C ASP A 526 -4.93 -25.61 -16.66
N GLY A 527 -4.33 -24.71 -15.88
CA GLY A 527 -4.88 -23.41 -15.51
C GLY A 527 -5.79 -23.45 -14.28
N ASP A 528 -5.58 -24.36 -13.34
CA ASP A 528 -6.34 -24.44 -12.09
C ASP A 528 -5.76 -23.60 -10.93
N GLY A 529 -4.57 -23.02 -11.12
CA GLY A 529 -3.91 -22.15 -10.16
C GLY A 529 -2.91 -22.86 -9.25
N PHE A 530 -2.63 -24.15 -9.48
CA PHE A 530 -1.57 -24.90 -8.80
C PHE A 530 -0.52 -25.39 -9.81
N THR A 531 0.72 -25.47 -9.36
CA THR A 531 1.84 -26.01 -10.15
C THR A 531 2.36 -27.31 -9.55
N LYS A 532 3.07 -28.10 -10.35
CA LYS A 532 3.77 -29.30 -9.88
C LYS A 532 4.69 -29.04 -8.69
N GLU A 533 5.38 -27.90 -8.68
CA GLU A 533 6.23 -27.47 -7.55
C GLU A 533 5.43 -27.08 -6.29
N GLN A 534 4.15 -26.70 -6.45
CA GLN A 534 3.22 -26.36 -5.36
C GLN A 534 2.41 -27.55 -4.86
N GLY A 535 2.60 -28.74 -5.43
CA GLY A 535 2.00 -29.99 -4.98
C GLY A 535 0.96 -30.59 -5.92
N ASP A 536 0.78 -30.02 -7.12
CA ASP A 536 -0.05 -30.61 -8.16
C ASP A 536 0.56 -31.93 -8.66
N CYS A 537 -0.24 -32.98 -8.55
CA CYS A 537 0.11 -34.34 -8.89
C CYS A 537 -0.19 -34.70 -10.36
N ASP A 538 -1.04 -33.94 -11.07
CA ASP A 538 -1.28 -34.04 -12.50
C ASP A 538 -1.57 -32.67 -13.16
N ASP A 539 -0.48 -31.93 -13.32
CA ASP A 539 -0.35 -30.60 -13.94
C ASP A 539 -0.80 -30.45 -15.40
N THR A 540 -1.63 -31.38 -15.90
CA THR A 540 -2.22 -31.33 -17.25
C THR A 540 -3.73 -31.50 -17.24
N ASN A 541 -4.34 -31.55 -16.06
CA ASN A 541 -5.75 -31.74 -15.81
C ASN A 541 -6.26 -30.79 -14.69
N PRO A 542 -7.05 -29.75 -15.03
CA PRO A 542 -7.41 -28.67 -14.09
C PRO A 542 -8.44 -29.07 -13.01
N ASP A 543 -8.82 -30.35 -13.00
CA ASP A 543 -9.66 -30.97 -11.98
C ASP A 543 -8.82 -31.73 -10.92
N VAL A 544 -7.47 -31.69 -11.02
CA VAL A 544 -6.52 -32.39 -10.14
C VAL A 544 -5.50 -31.39 -9.59
N TYR A 545 -5.65 -30.98 -8.33
CA TYR A 545 -4.77 -30.02 -7.66
C TYR A 545 -4.91 -30.11 -6.13
N PRO A 546 -3.95 -29.59 -5.33
CA PRO A 546 -4.04 -29.56 -3.88
C PRO A 546 -5.37 -28.96 -3.34
N GLY A 547 -6.22 -29.82 -2.79
CA GLY A 547 -7.54 -29.42 -2.27
C GLY A 547 -8.69 -29.42 -3.30
N ALA A 548 -8.49 -30.01 -4.48
CA ALA A 548 -9.58 -30.26 -5.44
C ALA A 548 -10.67 -31.17 -4.86
N SER A 549 -11.84 -31.19 -5.51
CA SER A 549 -12.92 -32.08 -5.10
C SER A 549 -12.71 -33.50 -5.64
N GLU A 550 -12.49 -34.44 -4.74
CA GLU A 550 -12.33 -35.85 -5.04
C GLU A 550 -13.56 -36.51 -5.72
N ILE A 551 -13.32 -37.31 -6.76
CA ILE A 551 -14.33 -38.16 -7.40
C ILE A 551 -14.14 -39.59 -6.91
N ALA A 552 -14.90 -39.94 -5.87
CA ALA A 552 -14.59 -41.12 -5.09
C ALA A 552 -14.50 -42.45 -5.89
N GLY A 553 -13.33 -43.10 -5.84
CA GLY A 553 -12.99 -44.42 -6.35
C GLY A 553 -13.01 -44.55 -7.86
N ASP A 554 -12.67 -43.46 -8.56
CA ASP A 554 -12.35 -43.49 -9.99
C ASP A 554 -10.86 -43.83 -10.24
N GLY A 555 -10.05 -43.93 -9.19
CA GLY A 555 -8.64 -44.29 -9.24
C GLY A 555 -7.71 -43.09 -9.42
N ILE A 556 -8.23 -41.87 -9.41
CA ILE A 556 -7.49 -40.62 -9.55
C ILE A 556 -7.50 -39.92 -8.19
N ASP A 557 -6.35 -39.40 -7.77
CA ASP A 557 -6.15 -38.60 -6.55
C ASP A 557 -6.25 -37.14 -7.01
N GLN A 558 -7.46 -36.57 -6.98
CA GLN A 558 -7.72 -35.21 -7.46
C GLN A 558 -7.16 -34.17 -6.50
N ASP A 559 -7.17 -34.41 -5.18
CA ASP A 559 -6.75 -33.41 -4.19
C ASP A 559 -5.26 -33.50 -3.81
N CYS A 560 -4.54 -34.46 -4.40
CA CYS A 560 -3.12 -34.71 -4.24
C CYS A 560 -2.70 -35.01 -2.78
N ASP A 561 -3.60 -35.55 -1.96
CA ASP A 561 -3.30 -35.94 -0.57
C ASP A 561 -2.54 -37.28 -0.46
N GLY A 562 -2.35 -37.97 -1.59
CA GLY A 562 -1.67 -39.24 -1.71
C GLY A 562 -2.61 -40.45 -1.71
N SER A 563 -3.93 -40.23 -1.81
CA SER A 563 -4.94 -41.28 -1.88
C SER A 563 -6.26 -40.84 -2.54
N ASP A 564 -6.65 -41.52 -3.64
CA ASP A 564 -8.03 -41.46 -4.16
C ASP A 564 -9.04 -41.76 -3.04
N LEU A 565 -9.99 -40.83 -2.89
CA LEU A 565 -11.13 -40.95 -1.99
C LEU A 565 -11.89 -42.23 -2.33
N VAL A 566 -11.75 -43.28 -1.52
CA VAL A 566 -12.41 -44.55 -1.81
C VAL A 566 -13.91 -44.34 -1.99
N LYS A 567 -14.46 -44.76 -3.15
CA LYS A 567 -15.90 -44.74 -3.42
C LYS A 567 -16.67 -45.26 -2.23
N ASP A 568 -17.26 -44.33 -1.51
CA ASP A 568 -18.13 -44.67 -0.42
C ASP A 568 -19.34 -45.40 -1.03
N ASP A 569 -19.49 -46.64 -0.59
CA ASP A 569 -20.71 -47.43 -0.71
C ASP A 569 -21.91 -46.49 -0.50
N PRO A 570 -22.91 -46.43 -1.42
CA PRO A 570 -24.02 -45.46 -1.39
C PRO A 570 -24.90 -45.47 -0.12
N ASP A 571 -24.49 -46.19 0.91
CA ASP A 571 -24.94 -46.07 2.30
C ASP A 571 -24.28 -44.90 3.09
N ASP A 572 -23.37 -44.09 2.52
CA ASP A 572 -22.60 -43.07 3.28
C ASP A 572 -23.23 -41.67 3.43
N VAL A 573 -24.35 -41.35 2.76
CA VAL A 573 -25.14 -40.10 3.01
C VAL A 573 -25.92 -40.16 4.34
N ASN A 574 -25.49 -41.05 5.20
CA ASN A 574 -26.28 -41.73 6.19
C ASN A 574 -25.33 -42.11 7.35
N LYS A 575 -24.28 -41.35 7.66
CA LYS A 575 -23.41 -41.63 8.81
C LYS A 575 -23.26 -40.36 9.67
N GLY A 576 -23.06 -40.53 10.97
CA GLY A 576 -22.98 -39.40 11.92
C GLY A 576 -21.55 -38.92 12.11
N THR A 577 -21.36 -37.61 12.27
CA THR A 577 -20.07 -36.92 12.49
C THR A 577 -19.94 -36.46 13.95
N TRP A 578 -18.71 -36.13 14.38
CA TRP A 578 -18.44 -35.69 15.77
C TRP A 578 -17.37 -34.61 15.83
N SER A 579 -17.60 -33.59 16.66
CA SER A 579 -16.62 -32.54 16.96
C SER A 579 -16.37 -32.40 18.46
N LEU A 580 -15.15 -31.97 18.83
CA LEU A 580 -14.73 -31.76 20.21
C LEU A 580 -14.31 -30.30 20.43
N LEU A 581 -15.01 -29.61 21.32
CA LEU A 581 -14.62 -28.30 21.83
C LEU A 581 -14.00 -28.44 23.22
N ILE A 582 -12.88 -27.75 23.45
CA ILE A 582 -12.27 -27.64 24.78
C ILE A 582 -12.35 -26.20 25.29
N GLY A 583 -12.85 -26.03 26.51
CA GLY A 583 -12.68 -24.82 27.30
C GLY A 583 -11.84 -25.09 28.56
N ALA A 584 -11.60 -24.05 29.36
CA ALA A 584 -10.92 -24.18 30.64
C ALA A 584 -11.56 -23.35 31.75
N GLU A 585 -11.42 -23.82 32.98
CA GLU A 585 -11.86 -23.16 34.20
C GLU A 585 -10.74 -23.19 35.26
N ASN A 586 -10.88 -22.39 36.32
CA ASN A 586 -9.92 -22.29 37.41
C ASN A 586 -8.48 -21.95 36.91
N LEU A 587 -8.39 -20.97 36.01
CA LEU A 587 -7.13 -20.48 35.47
C LEU A 587 -6.40 -19.61 36.51
N ASP A 588 -5.15 -19.96 36.83
CA ASP A 588 -4.29 -19.19 37.74
C ASP A 588 -3.30 -18.36 36.92
N LYS A 589 -3.68 -17.11 36.62
CA LYS A 589 -2.87 -16.18 35.81
C LYS A 589 -1.50 -15.89 36.41
N ALA A 590 -1.32 -16.12 37.72
CA ALA A 590 -0.04 -15.92 38.38
C ALA A 590 0.95 -17.07 38.13
N LYS A 591 0.50 -18.20 37.55
CA LYS A 591 1.33 -19.40 37.36
C LYS A 591 1.60 -19.74 35.90
N TYR A 592 0.62 -19.59 35.03
CA TYR A 592 0.75 -19.99 33.63
C TYR A 592 -0.07 -19.07 32.72
N LYS A 593 0.36 -18.91 31.46
CA LYS A 593 -0.37 -18.20 30.40
C LYS A 593 -1.17 -19.14 29.50
N ALA A 594 -0.59 -20.28 29.14
CA ALA A 594 -1.21 -21.25 28.23
C ALA A 594 -0.65 -22.66 28.46
N ALA A 595 -1.35 -23.68 27.99
CA ALA A 595 -0.83 -25.05 27.92
C ALA A 595 -1.20 -25.71 26.58
N PHE A 596 -0.33 -26.58 26.08
CA PHE A 596 -0.42 -27.23 24.78
C PHE A 596 -0.15 -28.73 24.90
N ILE A 597 -0.85 -29.52 24.09
CA ILE A 597 -0.69 -30.97 24.00
C ILE A 597 -0.68 -31.41 22.53
N THR A 598 0.24 -32.30 22.14
CA THR A 598 0.19 -32.92 20.82
C THR A 598 -0.66 -34.18 20.87
N VAL A 599 -1.77 -34.20 20.13
CA VAL A 599 -2.67 -35.36 20.02
C VAL A 599 -2.26 -36.18 18.79
N ARG A 600 -1.77 -37.40 19.03
CA ARG A 600 -1.40 -38.34 17.97
C ARG A 600 -2.64 -38.99 17.36
N ALA A 601 -3.58 -39.41 18.21
CA ALA A 601 -4.75 -40.15 17.80
C ALA A 601 -5.93 -39.96 18.76
N VAL A 602 -7.15 -40.11 18.27
CA VAL A 602 -8.36 -40.17 19.10
C VAL A 602 -8.96 -41.56 18.99
N ALA A 603 -9.30 -42.14 20.14
CA ALA A 603 -9.94 -43.44 20.21
C ALA A 603 -11.23 -43.39 21.05
N VAL A 604 -12.20 -44.21 20.67
CA VAL A 604 -13.47 -44.40 21.40
C VAL A 604 -13.62 -45.84 21.87
N HIS A 605 -14.45 -46.02 22.89
CA HIS A 605 -14.88 -47.31 23.40
C HIS A 605 -16.40 -47.28 23.60
N GLY A 606 -17.10 -48.30 23.09
CA GLY A 606 -18.56 -48.30 23.08
C GLY A 606 -19.16 -49.64 22.71
N GLU A 607 -20.50 -49.69 22.61
CA GLU A 607 -21.25 -50.91 22.33
C GLU A 607 -21.00 -51.44 20.91
N LYS A 608 -20.66 -50.56 19.97
CA LYS A 608 -20.45 -50.91 18.55
C LYS A 608 -19.22 -51.81 18.35
N TRP A 609 -18.17 -51.63 19.16
CA TRP A 609 -16.88 -52.30 18.97
C TRP A 609 -16.36 -52.86 20.29
N HIS A 610 -15.96 -54.13 20.30
CA HIS A 610 -15.31 -54.74 21.46
C HIS A 610 -13.85 -54.25 21.59
N GLY A 611 -13.65 -53.16 22.36
CA GLY A 611 -12.34 -52.59 22.66
C GLY A 611 -12.18 -51.13 22.21
N TRP A 612 -10.96 -50.61 22.32
CA TRP A 612 -10.63 -49.26 21.85
C TRP A 612 -10.46 -49.26 20.33
N LYS A 613 -11.08 -48.30 19.67
CA LYS A 613 -10.90 -48.08 18.23
C LYS A 613 -10.46 -46.65 17.98
N ILE A 614 -9.36 -46.52 17.25
CA ILE A 614 -8.88 -45.23 16.74
C ILE A 614 -9.86 -44.76 15.66
N ILE A 615 -10.36 -43.54 15.83
CA ILE A 615 -11.31 -42.89 14.93
C ILE A 615 -10.67 -41.70 14.19
N ALA A 616 -9.51 -41.22 14.66
CA ALA A 616 -8.75 -40.15 14.03
C ALA A 616 -7.29 -40.18 14.42
N GLU A 617 -6.43 -39.65 13.54
CA GLU A 617 -4.99 -39.48 13.77
C GLU A 617 -4.53 -38.07 13.41
N PRO A 618 -4.96 -37.03 14.15
CA PRO A 618 -4.74 -35.64 13.76
C PRO A 618 -3.27 -35.24 13.75
N LYS A 619 -2.42 -35.88 14.59
CA LYS A 619 -0.98 -35.58 14.72
C LYS A 619 -0.66 -34.09 14.91
N LYS A 620 -1.57 -33.33 15.52
CA LYS A 620 -1.48 -31.86 15.69
C LYS A 620 -1.20 -31.47 17.14
N THR A 621 -0.48 -30.37 17.33
CA THR A 621 -0.34 -29.68 18.62
C THR A 621 -1.55 -28.80 18.84
N LEU A 622 -2.28 -29.07 19.91
CA LEU A 622 -3.53 -28.41 20.24
C LEU A 622 -3.33 -27.60 21.52
N LYS A 623 -3.86 -26.38 21.54
CA LYS A 623 -3.84 -25.52 22.72
C LYS A 623 -4.92 -25.99 23.69
N LEU A 624 -4.51 -26.45 24.87
CA LEU A 624 -5.40 -26.97 25.91
C LEU A 624 -6.16 -25.84 26.62
N PHE A 625 -5.49 -24.69 26.80
CA PHE A 625 -6.10 -23.43 27.22
C PHE A 625 -5.17 -22.25 26.94
N ASP A 626 -5.76 -21.07 26.85
CA ASP A 626 -5.09 -19.77 26.82
C ASP A 626 -5.81 -18.82 27.79
N ILE A 627 -5.08 -18.04 28.56
CA ILE A 627 -5.66 -17.04 29.46
C ILE A 627 -6.10 -15.77 28.71
N GLU A 628 -5.54 -15.51 27.52
CA GLU A 628 -5.86 -14.34 26.70
C GLU A 628 -7.08 -14.60 25.81
N SER A 629 -7.21 -15.79 25.21
CA SER A 629 -8.40 -16.19 24.45
C SER A 629 -9.46 -16.80 25.36
N LYS A 630 -10.49 -16.03 25.76
CA LYS A 630 -11.57 -16.49 26.66
C LYS A 630 -12.58 -17.47 26.02
N GLU A 631 -12.33 -17.97 24.81
CA GLU A 631 -13.28 -18.80 24.05
C GLU A 631 -12.87 -20.28 24.01
N ALA A 632 -13.87 -21.16 23.88
CA ALA A 632 -13.63 -22.59 23.73
C ALA A 632 -13.10 -22.85 22.32
N GLN A 633 -11.99 -23.57 22.20
CA GLN A 633 -11.35 -23.84 20.92
C GLN A 633 -11.86 -25.17 20.34
N LEU A 634 -12.16 -25.16 19.04
CA LEU A 634 -12.48 -26.34 18.27
C LEU A 634 -11.19 -27.15 18.09
N LEU A 635 -11.14 -28.35 18.65
CA LEU A 635 -9.91 -29.13 18.69
C LEU A 635 -9.74 -30.06 17.48
N LEU A 636 -10.84 -30.60 16.96
CA LEU A 636 -10.87 -31.62 15.92
C LEU A 636 -12.18 -31.55 15.13
N GLU A 637 -12.06 -31.56 13.80
CA GLU A 637 -13.15 -31.60 12.81
C GLU A 637 -13.03 -32.89 11.97
N ASP A 638 -14.15 -33.36 11.43
CA ASP A 638 -14.26 -34.43 10.42
C ASP A 638 -13.54 -35.76 10.73
N LEU A 639 -13.71 -36.25 11.97
CA LEU A 639 -13.25 -37.60 12.31
C LEU A 639 -14.15 -38.65 11.64
N LYS A 640 -13.68 -39.21 10.51
CA LYS A 640 -14.15 -40.38 9.70
C LYS A 640 -15.63 -40.79 9.77
N SER A 641 -16.24 -41.03 8.61
CA SER A 641 -17.60 -41.56 8.47
C SER A 641 -17.80 -42.91 9.20
N GLY A 642 -19.04 -43.18 9.65
CA GLY A 642 -19.44 -44.47 10.24
C GLY A 642 -19.30 -44.59 11.76
N LEU A 643 -19.26 -43.47 12.46
CA LEU A 643 -19.23 -43.43 13.93
C LEU A 643 -20.61 -43.49 14.58
N ASP A 644 -21.70 -43.67 13.84
CA ASP A 644 -23.04 -43.79 14.42
C ASP A 644 -23.11 -44.94 15.45
N GLY A 645 -23.55 -44.65 16.67
CA GLY A 645 -23.52 -45.64 17.75
C GLY A 645 -23.41 -45.02 19.14
N LYS A 646 -23.43 -45.91 20.15
CA LYS A 646 -23.33 -45.54 21.57
C LYS A 646 -21.93 -45.81 22.09
N TYR A 647 -21.37 -44.81 22.75
CA TYR A 647 -20.03 -44.84 23.32
C TYR A 647 -20.08 -44.50 24.79
N ASP A 648 -19.17 -45.11 25.57
CA ASP A 648 -19.04 -44.88 27.01
C ASP A 648 -17.77 -44.12 27.38
N GLU A 649 -16.73 -44.16 26.53
CA GLU A 649 -15.44 -43.51 26.82
C GLU A 649 -14.75 -42.98 25.54
N ILE A 650 -14.00 -41.89 25.71
CA ILE A 650 -13.11 -41.30 24.71
C ILE A 650 -11.69 -41.25 25.27
N ARG A 651 -10.70 -41.35 24.39
CA ARG A 651 -9.29 -41.19 24.71
C ARG A 651 -8.58 -40.32 23.67
N LEU A 652 -7.97 -39.24 24.12
CA LEU A 652 -7.01 -38.45 23.33
C LEU A 652 -5.61 -39.01 23.58
N ILE A 653 -5.05 -39.74 22.62
CA ILE A 653 -3.72 -40.36 22.72
C ILE A 653 -2.68 -39.27 22.43
N LEU A 654 -1.87 -38.93 23.43
CA LEU A 654 -0.86 -37.87 23.31
C LEU A 654 0.43 -38.39 22.67
N SER A 655 1.13 -37.51 21.96
CA SER A 655 2.45 -37.77 21.40
C SER A 655 3.54 -37.43 22.42
N GLU A 656 4.62 -38.20 22.42
CA GLU A 656 5.87 -37.85 23.11
C GLU A 656 6.84 -37.08 22.19
N LYS A 657 6.57 -37.07 20.87
CA LYS A 657 7.34 -36.33 19.88
C LYS A 657 6.64 -35.00 19.55
N PRO A 658 7.38 -33.87 19.54
CA PRO A 658 6.83 -32.60 19.09
C PRO A 658 6.39 -32.67 17.64
N ALA A 659 5.40 -31.87 17.28
CA ALA A 659 5.11 -31.56 15.88
C ALA A 659 6.23 -30.68 15.29
N ASP A 660 6.35 -30.63 13.97
CA ASP A 660 7.41 -29.88 13.29
C ASP A 660 7.42 -28.40 13.74
N GLY A 661 8.59 -27.90 14.13
CA GLY A 661 8.77 -26.53 14.61
C GLY A 661 8.58 -26.31 16.13
N GLU A 662 8.17 -27.31 16.91
CA GLU A 662 7.97 -27.16 18.36
C GLU A 662 9.08 -27.80 19.21
N GLU A 663 9.44 -27.16 20.33
CA GLU A 663 10.49 -27.64 21.24
C GLU A 663 10.06 -28.87 22.07
N TYR A 664 8.77 -28.94 22.42
CA TYR A 664 8.20 -30.01 23.26
C TYR A 664 6.85 -30.49 22.71
N ALA A 665 6.56 -31.79 22.83
CA ALA A 665 5.27 -32.37 22.43
C ALA A 665 4.09 -31.94 23.31
N ASN A 666 4.35 -31.73 24.59
CA ASN A 666 3.36 -31.23 25.54
C ASN A 666 4.07 -30.23 26.42
N TYR A 667 3.53 -29.03 26.56
CA TYR A 667 4.20 -27.96 27.30
C TYR A 667 3.22 -26.98 27.94
N VAL A 668 3.70 -26.29 28.97
CA VAL A 668 3.03 -25.15 29.60
C VAL A 668 3.89 -23.91 29.42
N VAL A 669 3.25 -22.78 29.18
CA VAL A 669 3.88 -21.46 29.17
C VAL A 669 3.62 -20.86 30.55
N ASP A 670 4.68 -20.58 31.31
CA ASP A 670 4.55 -19.97 32.63
C ASP A 670 4.13 -18.49 32.56
N ALA A 671 3.94 -17.84 33.71
CA ALA A 671 3.54 -16.45 33.78
C ALA A 671 4.55 -15.48 33.13
N ASP A 672 5.83 -15.86 33.06
CA ASP A 672 6.91 -15.07 32.46
C ASP A 672 7.06 -15.33 30.95
N GLY A 673 6.28 -16.27 30.39
CA GLY A 673 6.31 -16.62 28.98
C GLY A 673 7.29 -17.73 28.61
N LYS A 674 7.92 -18.38 29.59
CA LYS A 674 8.87 -19.47 29.35
C LYS A 674 8.13 -20.80 29.13
N LYS A 675 8.51 -21.53 28.08
CA LYS A 675 8.01 -22.89 27.80
C LYS A 675 8.67 -23.89 28.75
N HIS A 676 7.86 -24.74 29.37
CA HIS A 676 8.30 -25.88 30.17
C HIS A 676 7.66 -27.16 29.68
N GLN A 677 8.45 -28.22 29.53
CA GLN A 677 7.91 -29.53 29.16
C GLN A 677 6.89 -30.00 30.21
N LEU A 678 5.73 -30.40 29.72
CA LEU A 678 4.64 -30.94 30.52
C LEU A 678 4.69 -32.46 30.45
N LYS A 679 5.19 -33.09 31.52
CA LYS A 679 5.31 -34.54 31.60
C LYS A 679 3.92 -35.18 31.76
N VAL A 680 3.68 -36.21 30.97
CA VAL A 680 2.49 -37.07 31.03
C VAL A 680 2.94 -38.46 31.47
N ASP A 681 2.24 -39.09 32.43
CA ASP A 681 2.66 -40.40 32.94
C ASP A 681 2.63 -41.46 31.82
N SER A 682 3.81 -41.96 31.46
CA SER A 682 4.10 -42.76 30.26
C SER A 682 3.79 -44.26 30.47
N HIS A 683 2.59 -44.69 30.10
CA HIS A 683 2.35 -46.09 29.70
C HIS A 683 1.85 -46.05 28.27
N HIS A 684 2.11 -47.08 27.44
CA HIS A 684 1.85 -47.13 25.98
C HIS A 684 0.40 -46.84 25.51
N HIS A 685 -0.49 -46.47 26.44
CA HIS A 685 -1.88 -46.10 26.28
C HIS A 685 -2.26 -44.77 26.99
N SER A 686 -1.28 -43.95 27.40
CA SER A 686 -1.42 -42.73 28.21
C SER A 686 -1.99 -41.56 27.41
N GLY A 687 -3.29 -41.66 27.14
CA GLY A 687 -4.08 -40.55 26.66
C GLY A 687 -4.94 -39.93 27.75
N ILE A 688 -5.48 -38.74 27.47
CA ILE A 688 -6.54 -38.14 28.29
C ILE A 688 -7.79 -39.00 28.10
N LYS A 689 -8.20 -39.69 29.17
CA LYS A 689 -9.38 -40.56 29.17
C LYS A 689 -10.58 -39.83 29.74
N ILE A 690 -11.64 -39.73 28.94
CA ILE A 690 -12.90 -39.10 29.31
C ILE A 690 -13.96 -40.19 29.39
N LYS A 691 -14.49 -40.45 30.57
CA LYS A 691 -15.59 -41.40 30.79
C LYS A 691 -16.90 -40.64 30.71
N TYR A 692 -17.54 -40.66 29.55
CA TYR A 692 -18.80 -39.97 29.32
C TYR A 692 -19.59 -40.71 28.27
N LYS A 693 -20.88 -40.93 28.54
CA LYS A 693 -21.77 -41.63 27.61
C LYS A 693 -22.33 -40.65 26.59
N PHE A 694 -22.15 -40.95 25.32
CA PHE A 694 -22.68 -40.14 24.22
C PHE A 694 -23.12 -41.03 23.06
N THR A 695 -23.97 -40.48 22.20
CA THR A 695 -24.46 -41.17 21.00
C THR A 695 -24.16 -40.29 19.81
N ILE A 696 -23.52 -40.87 18.81
CA ILE A 696 -23.38 -40.24 17.50
C ILE A 696 -24.56 -40.73 16.65
N VAL A 697 -25.35 -39.79 16.14
CA VAL A 697 -26.56 -40.08 15.38
C VAL A 697 -26.27 -40.02 13.89
N LYS A 698 -26.76 -41.03 13.19
CA LYS A 698 -26.75 -41.14 11.72
C LYS A 698 -27.18 -39.81 11.06
N GLY A 699 -26.35 -39.25 10.17
CA GLY A 699 -26.66 -38.02 9.42
C GLY A 699 -26.64 -36.72 10.24
N LYS A 700 -26.11 -36.73 11.47
CA LYS A 700 -25.99 -35.53 12.33
C LYS A 700 -24.58 -35.37 12.87
N THR A 701 -24.24 -34.13 13.18
CA THR A 701 -23.02 -33.78 13.93
C THR A 701 -23.29 -33.79 15.43
N THR A 702 -22.49 -34.54 16.17
CA THR A 702 -22.52 -34.54 17.64
C THR A 702 -21.38 -33.68 18.16
N ASN A 703 -21.71 -32.57 18.83
CA ASN A 703 -20.71 -31.69 19.42
C ASN A 703 -20.51 -32.06 20.89
N MET A 704 -19.28 -32.32 21.29
CA MET A 704 -18.92 -32.53 22.69
C MET A 704 -18.10 -31.35 23.19
N LYS A 705 -18.55 -30.72 24.28
CA LYS A 705 -17.77 -29.67 24.96
C LYS A 705 -17.22 -30.20 26.27
N ILE A 706 -15.90 -30.18 26.41
CA ILE A 706 -15.21 -30.48 27.66
C ILE A 706 -14.54 -29.23 28.22
N VAL A 707 -14.44 -29.15 29.54
CA VAL A 707 -13.77 -28.07 30.25
C VAL A 707 -12.68 -28.65 31.13
N VAL A 708 -11.49 -28.08 31.03
CA VAL A 708 -10.30 -28.45 31.83
C VAL A 708 -10.28 -27.62 33.10
N ASP A 709 -10.16 -28.25 34.27
CA ASP A 709 -9.78 -27.54 35.50
C ASP A 709 -8.27 -27.34 35.48
N ALA A 710 -7.81 -26.16 35.06
CA ALA A 710 -6.39 -25.91 34.81
C ALA A 710 -5.54 -26.05 36.09
N ALA A 711 -6.02 -25.51 37.22
CA ALA A 711 -5.29 -25.57 38.50
C ALA A 711 -5.16 -26.99 39.06
N LYS A 712 -6.13 -27.86 38.76
CA LYS A 712 -6.02 -29.29 39.09
C LYS A 712 -5.22 -30.07 38.06
N SER A 713 -5.27 -29.67 36.79
CA SER A 713 -4.66 -30.41 35.69
C SER A 713 -3.18 -30.16 35.51
N ILE A 714 -2.70 -28.96 35.84
CA ILE A 714 -1.30 -28.58 35.67
C ILE A 714 -0.64 -28.50 37.05
N LYS A 715 0.31 -29.41 37.31
CA LYS A 715 1.03 -29.49 38.58
C LYS A 715 2.50 -29.13 38.39
N GLU A 716 2.91 -28.04 39.03
CA GLU A 716 4.30 -27.70 39.21
C GLU A 716 4.92 -28.59 40.30
N GLN A 717 5.99 -29.29 39.96
CA GLN A 717 6.82 -30.07 40.88
C GLN A 717 8.21 -29.41 40.95
N HIS A 718 9.00 -29.75 41.97
CA HIS A 718 10.29 -29.11 42.27
C HIS A 718 11.22 -28.90 41.06
N ASN A 719 11.15 -29.75 40.02
CA ASN A 719 12.02 -29.67 38.84
C ASN A 719 11.30 -29.91 37.49
N TYR A 720 9.97 -30.02 37.46
CA TYR A 720 9.24 -30.27 36.21
C TYR A 720 7.75 -29.97 36.36
N TRP A 721 7.06 -29.80 35.23
CA TRP A 721 5.61 -29.66 35.18
C TRP A 721 4.98 -30.97 34.78
N LYS A 722 3.84 -31.30 35.40
CA LYS A 722 3.10 -32.55 35.17
C LYS A 722 1.65 -32.27 34.77
N LEU A 723 1.16 -33.00 33.76
CA LEU A 723 -0.25 -33.04 33.40
C LEU A 723 -0.95 -34.15 34.18
N GLU A 724 -1.87 -33.78 35.08
CA GLU A 724 -2.78 -34.67 35.79
C GLU A 724 -4.22 -34.39 35.39
N PRO A 725 -4.67 -34.90 34.24
CA PRO A 725 -5.86 -34.40 33.55
C PRO A 725 -7.14 -34.46 34.40
N VAL A 726 -7.71 -33.30 34.73
CA VAL A 726 -9.01 -33.16 35.39
C VAL A 726 -9.97 -32.41 34.47
N PHE A 727 -10.86 -33.18 33.84
CA PHE A 727 -11.83 -32.69 32.87
C PHE A 727 -13.27 -32.87 33.34
N LYS A 728 -14.13 -31.95 32.93
CA LYS A 728 -15.58 -32.03 33.09
C LYS A 728 -16.24 -31.91 31.72
N VAL A 729 -17.14 -32.82 31.40
CA VAL A 729 -18.00 -32.65 30.21
C VAL A 729 -19.12 -31.68 30.56
N VAL A 730 -19.27 -30.63 29.75
CA VAL A 730 -20.22 -29.52 30.01
C VAL A 730 -21.53 -29.72 29.26
N SER A 731 -21.45 -30.17 28.00
CA SER A 731 -22.62 -30.53 27.21
C SER A 731 -22.26 -31.52 26.11
N SER A 732 -23.26 -32.28 25.67
CA SER A 732 -23.27 -32.98 24.39
C SER A 732 -24.55 -32.58 23.67
N GLU A 733 -24.45 -31.76 22.64
CA GLU A 733 -25.61 -31.27 21.88
C GLU A 733 -25.62 -31.90 20.50
N LEU A 734 -26.81 -32.35 20.07
CA LEU A 734 -27.07 -32.75 18.69
C LEU A 734 -27.39 -31.48 17.91
N ILE A 735 -26.51 -31.10 16.98
CA ILE A 735 -26.77 -29.96 16.10
C ILE A 735 -27.33 -30.49 14.79
N ASP A 736 -28.41 -29.87 14.31
CA ASP A 736 -29.05 -30.20 13.03
C ASP A 736 -28.33 -29.46 11.89
N THR A 737 -27.02 -29.70 11.75
CA THR A 737 -26.24 -29.25 10.59
C THR A 737 -26.04 -30.43 9.63
N PRO A 738 -26.28 -30.25 8.32
CA PRO A 738 -25.92 -31.26 7.33
C PRO A 738 -24.43 -31.60 7.45
N ALA A 739 -24.08 -32.88 7.30
CA ALA A 739 -22.68 -33.28 7.26
C ALA A 739 -21.97 -32.55 6.09
N GLY A 740 -20.85 -31.87 6.37
CA GLY A 740 -20.01 -31.22 5.35
C GLY A 740 -20.12 -29.69 5.25
N THR A 741 -20.89 -29.01 6.09
CA THR A 741 -20.82 -27.54 6.19
C THR A 741 -19.92 -27.12 7.34
N THR A 742 -18.68 -26.75 7.04
CA THR A 742 -17.84 -25.92 7.93
C THR A 742 -18.51 -24.56 8.10
N THR A 743 -18.82 -24.15 9.33
CA THR A 743 -19.19 -22.77 9.67
C THR A 743 -18.08 -22.18 10.54
N PRO A 744 -17.83 -20.86 10.43
CA PRO A 744 -16.58 -20.21 10.87
C PRO A 744 -16.38 -20.18 12.38
#